data_AF-A0A934WEC5-F1
#
_entry.id   AF-A0A934WEC5-F1
#
_cell.length_a   1.000
_cell.length_b   1.000
_cell.length_c   1.000
_cell.angle_alpha   90.00
_cell.angle_beta   90.00
_cell.angle_gamma   90.00
#
_symmetry.space_group_name_H-M   'P 1'
#
loop_
_entity.id
_entity.type
_entity.pdbx_description
1 polymer ?
#
loop_
_entity_poly.entity_id
_entity_poly.type
_entity_poly.pdbx_seq_one_letter_code
_entity_poly.pdbx_strand_id
1 'polypeptide(L)'
;MRARLAAPAPTPEALPTVARLAARATGTDWPAVIARSVGLWAAGRFDRGQALWSPAPGRGAFAAWREWATHDLTPEIAGLGGFCAHVAAAPDTAERAILRAAEALALSDAAAPTALHRLLMDLGGWAQHARWLLWQAELHGDTDATLTDLLAIRLIWEEALLAHAPQVAHDWTQTVAAHAEPLVPTSEHVLDALLQEAAERAHQRRLGALLTGPAVAQGRPALQAAFCIDVRSEVFRRALEGLDPGIETLGFAGFFGLPLAHRAQGTDDTAAHLPVLLTPGLTSTAHADPAREDAIRIAARTRRAWGRFRQAAVSSFAFVEAAGPLYGAKLVRDALGLTQPAAPDPAPRIEGGLSADAKAATGAAVLKAMSLTTGHARLVLLLGHGARVTNNPHESAYHCGACGGQTGEVSARLLAALLNDPETRAGLPALGITLPDDTVFVAGLHDTTTDAVTLYRDAPMPGHAEDLATARDWLARAARLARVERAARLPGATAETIPARALDWAEVRPEWGLAGCAAFIAAPRAVTAGTDLQGRAFLHSYDWQADHGFGTLELILTAPVVVASWISLQYYGSAVAPTAFGGGNKLIHNVTGGIGVVQGNGGILRPGLPWQTVHDGAQLVHEPLRLSVLIEAPQPAMTAILDRHPQVRALFDNGWLHLFALEGGRIAARYRPGLSWQADPGLARAAS
;
A
#
# COMPACT_ATOMS: atom_id res chain seq x y z
N MET A 1 14.06 -26.59 20.13
CA MET A 1 13.69 -26.01 18.82
C MET A 1 12.64 -26.84 18.08
N ARG A 2 12.93 -28.04 17.55
CA ARG A 2 11.92 -28.87 16.81
C ARG A 2 10.66 -29.20 17.62
N ALA A 3 10.80 -29.54 18.90
CA ALA A 3 9.66 -29.79 19.77
C ALA A 3 8.78 -28.55 20.01
N ARG A 4 9.36 -27.33 19.98
CA ARG A 4 8.59 -26.08 20.11
C ARG A 4 7.86 -25.71 18.82
N LEU A 5 8.41 -26.03 17.64
CA LEU A 5 7.70 -25.87 16.36
C LEU A 5 6.39 -26.68 16.28
N ALA A 6 6.28 -27.77 17.06
CA ALA A 6 5.08 -28.59 17.13
C ALA A 6 4.13 -28.19 18.28
N ALA A 7 4.51 -27.22 19.11
CA ALA A 7 3.68 -26.73 20.21
C ALA A 7 2.98 -25.42 19.81
N PRO A 8 1.73 -25.18 20.25
CA PRO A 8 1.10 -23.88 20.06
C PRO A 8 1.93 -22.79 20.75
N ALA A 9 2.16 -21.68 20.06
CA ALA A 9 2.76 -20.50 20.67
C ALA A 9 1.78 -19.91 21.71
N PRO A 10 2.27 -19.45 22.87
CA PRO A 10 1.42 -18.75 23.82
C PRO A 10 0.91 -17.45 23.19
N THR A 11 -0.36 -17.12 23.42
CA THR A 11 -0.93 -15.85 22.95
C THR A 11 -0.26 -14.70 23.71
N PRO A 12 0.30 -13.69 23.01
CA PRO A 12 0.84 -12.51 23.68
C PRO A 12 -0.24 -11.79 24.48
N GLU A 13 0.02 -11.55 25.77
CA GLU A 13 -0.87 -10.79 26.64
C GLU A 13 -0.31 -9.39 26.89
N ALA A 14 -1.08 -8.37 26.52
CA ALA A 14 -0.72 -7.00 26.82
C ALA A 14 -1.03 -6.66 28.29
N LEU A 15 -0.20 -5.82 28.90
CA LEU A 15 -0.46 -5.27 30.24
C LEU A 15 -1.87 -4.65 30.29
N PRO A 16 -2.64 -4.90 31.37
CA PRO A 16 -4.04 -4.50 31.44
C PRO A 16 -4.18 -3.00 31.67
N THR A 17 -5.09 -2.37 30.92
CA THR A 17 -5.54 -1.00 31.18
C THR A 17 -6.51 -0.97 32.36
N VAL A 18 -6.73 0.21 32.96
CA VAL A 18 -7.78 0.43 33.97
C VAL A 18 -9.12 -0.04 33.43
N ALA A 19 -9.45 0.24 32.17
CA ALA A 19 -10.67 -0.27 31.55
C ALA A 19 -10.79 -1.80 31.59
N ARG A 20 -9.71 -2.54 31.32
CA ARG A 20 -9.72 -4.02 31.41
C ARG A 20 -9.79 -4.53 32.84
N LEU A 21 -9.20 -3.84 33.80
CA LEU A 21 -9.29 -4.20 35.22
C LEU A 21 -10.71 -3.93 35.75
N ALA A 22 -11.24 -2.74 35.48
CA ALA A 22 -12.61 -2.36 35.82
C ALA A 22 -13.62 -3.32 35.20
N ALA A 23 -13.40 -3.79 33.96
CA ALA A 23 -14.32 -4.71 33.31
C ALA A 23 -14.44 -6.05 34.05
N ARG A 24 -13.32 -6.57 34.57
CA ARG A 24 -13.32 -7.77 35.41
C ARG A 24 -14.00 -7.52 36.76
N ALA A 25 -13.83 -6.33 37.32
CA ALA A 25 -14.35 -5.98 38.64
C ALA A 25 -15.86 -5.64 38.64
N THR A 26 -16.38 -5.03 37.58
CA THR A 26 -17.78 -4.58 37.51
C THR A 26 -18.65 -5.45 36.60
N GLY A 27 -18.07 -6.28 35.75
CA GLY A 27 -18.79 -7.10 34.76
C GLY A 27 -19.21 -6.36 33.49
N THR A 28 -18.99 -5.04 33.41
CA THR A 28 -19.25 -4.24 32.20
C THR A 28 -18.05 -4.30 31.26
N ASP A 29 -18.26 -4.57 29.97
CA ASP A 29 -17.19 -4.55 28.96
C ASP A 29 -16.77 -3.10 28.61
N TRP A 30 -16.06 -2.45 29.54
CA TRP A 30 -15.58 -1.08 29.36
C TRP A 30 -14.72 -0.89 28.10
N PRO A 31 -13.80 -1.81 27.73
CA PRO A 31 -13.09 -1.71 26.46
C PRO A 31 -14.04 -1.58 25.25
N ALA A 32 -15.10 -2.39 25.18
CA ALA A 32 -16.07 -2.31 24.09
C ALA A 32 -16.90 -1.01 24.13
N VAL A 33 -17.26 -0.53 25.32
CA VAL A 33 -17.96 0.76 25.49
C VAL A 33 -17.09 1.92 25.01
N ILE A 34 -15.82 1.98 25.42
CA ILE A 34 -14.86 3.00 24.98
C ILE A 34 -14.69 2.94 23.46
N ALA A 35 -14.44 1.74 22.91
CA ALA A 35 -14.24 1.57 21.47
C ALA A 35 -15.47 2.04 20.67
N ARG A 36 -16.68 1.78 21.17
CA ARG A 36 -17.92 2.23 20.54
C ARG A 36 -18.09 3.74 20.62
N SER A 37 -17.95 4.35 21.80
CA SER A 37 -18.14 5.79 21.98
C SER A 37 -17.08 6.59 21.22
N VAL A 38 -15.79 6.24 21.37
CA VAL A 38 -14.70 6.91 20.64
C VAL A 38 -14.83 6.66 19.14
N GLY A 39 -15.11 5.43 18.73
CA GLY A 39 -15.23 5.06 17.31
C GLY A 39 -16.40 5.77 16.61
N LEU A 40 -17.55 5.92 17.27
CA LEU A 40 -18.70 6.64 16.72
C LEU A 40 -18.38 8.11 16.49
N TRP A 41 -17.78 8.77 17.48
CA TRP A 41 -17.36 10.16 17.34
C TRP A 41 -16.26 10.33 16.28
N ALA A 42 -15.24 9.48 16.32
CA ALA A 42 -14.10 9.53 15.41
C ALA A 42 -14.52 9.29 13.95
N ALA A 43 -15.46 8.37 13.70
CA ALA A 43 -16.03 8.13 12.38
C ALA A 43 -16.65 9.40 11.77
N GLY A 44 -17.37 10.21 12.58
CA GLY A 44 -17.89 11.50 12.13
C GLY A 44 -16.81 12.56 11.98
N ARG A 45 -15.84 12.61 12.90
CA ARG A 45 -14.76 13.63 12.91
C ARG A 45 -13.80 13.51 11.73
N PHE A 46 -13.45 12.28 11.36
CA PHE A 46 -12.49 11.96 10.30
C PHE A 46 -13.16 11.64 8.96
N ASP A 47 -14.49 11.82 8.85
CA ASP A 47 -15.20 11.56 7.61
C ASP A 47 -14.72 12.48 6.47
N ARG A 48 -14.30 11.88 5.35
CA ARG A 48 -13.84 12.59 4.15
C ARG A 48 -14.91 12.67 3.05
N GLY A 49 -16.18 12.70 3.40
CA GLY A 49 -17.28 12.96 2.47
C GLY A 49 -18.27 11.82 2.27
N GLN A 50 -18.38 10.87 3.22
CA GLN A 50 -19.51 9.93 3.25
C GLN A 50 -20.70 10.53 3.98
N ALA A 51 -20.47 11.28 5.06
CA ALA A 51 -21.51 11.92 5.84
C ALA A 51 -22.03 13.20 5.15
N LEU A 52 -23.33 13.46 5.27
CA LEU A 52 -23.96 14.69 4.80
C LEU A 52 -23.65 15.91 5.68
N TRP A 53 -23.12 15.67 6.88
CA TRP A 53 -22.83 16.66 7.91
C TRP A 53 -21.50 16.30 8.58
N SER A 54 -20.72 17.31 8.98
CA SER A 54 -19.47 17.13 9.70
C SER A 54 -19.59 17.79 11.09
N PRO A 55 -19.32 17.07 12.19
CA PRO A 55 -19.36 17.65 13.53
C PRO A 55 -18.19 18.63 13.74
N ALA A 56 -18.51 19.89 14.06
CA ALA A 56 -17.59 20.92 14.55
C ALA A 56 -16.32 21.15 13.68
N PRO A 57 -16.46 21.61 12.42
CA PRO A 57 -15.32 21.91 11.57
C PRO A 57 -14.42 23.00 12.17
N GLY A 58 -13.09 22.83 12.09
CA GLY A 58 -12.10 23.83 12.50
C GLY A 58 -11.64 23.79 13.96
N ARG A 59 -12.18 22.91 14.81
CA ARG A 59 -11.69 22.69 16.19
C ARG A 59 -10.71 21.51 16.27
N GLY A 60 -9.77 21.58 17.23
CA GLY A 60 -8.91 20.43 17.59
C GLY A 60 -9.75 19.21 17.99
N ALA A 61 -9.21 18.01 17.78
CA ALA A 61 -9.91 16.74 18.02
C ALA A 61 -10.34 16.60 19.48
N PHE A 62 -9.51 16.98 20.44
CA PHE A 62 -9.84 16.91 21.87
C PHE A 62 -11.01 17.85 22.23
N ALA A 63 -10.95 19.11 21.78
CA ALA A 63 -11.97 20.10 22.06
C ALA A 63 -13.33 19.74 21.44
N ALA A 64 -13.32 19.20 20.22
CA ALA A 64 -14.52 18.72 19.53
C ALA A 64 -15.10 17.47 20.21
N TRP A 65 -14.25 16.54 20.67
CA TRP A 65 -14.71 15.39 21.45
C TRP A 65 -15.31 15.80 22.78
N ARG A 66 -14.69 16.73 23.52
CA ARG A 66 -15.20 17.16 24.84
C ARG A 66 -16.62 17.70 24.74
N GLU A 67 -16.90 18.55 23.75
CA GLU A 67 -18.26 19.07 23.50
C GLU A 67 -19.28 17.96 23.19
N TRP A 68 -18.88 16.95 22.43
CA TRP A 68 -19.73 15.81 22.13
C TRP A 68 -19.96 14.93 23.36
N ALA A 69 -18.89 14.61 24.09
CA ALA A 69 -18.89 13.67 25.20
C ALA A 69 -19.61 14.20 26.45
N THR A 70 -19.80 15.52 26.61
CA THR A 70 -20.68 16.06 27.66
C THR A 70 -22.17 15.76 27.42
N HIS A 71 -22.53 15.28 26.24
CA HIS A 71 -23.90 14.96 25.84
C HIS A 71 -24.09 13.48 25.46
N ASP A 72 -23.01 12.70 25.36
CA ASP A 72 -23.10 11.25 25.10
C ASP A 72 -23.42 10.50 26.39
N LEU A 73 -24.67 10.06 26.53
CA LEU A 73 -25.12 9.26 27.68
C LEU A 73 -24.72 7.79 27.61
N THR A 74 -24.10 7.32 26.52
CA THR A 74 -23.65 5.91 26.38
C THR A 74 -22.86 5.41 27.59
N PRO A 75 -21.87 6.15 28.14
CA PRO A 75 -21.07 5.70 29.28
C PRO A 75 -21.90 5.61 30.56
N GLU A 76 -22.79 6.58 30.80
CA GLU A 76 -23.65 6.60 31.99
C GLU A 76 -24.71 5.50 31.94
N ILE A 77 -25.30 5.23 30.77
CA ILE A 77 -26.22 4.11 30.54
C ILE A 77 -25.51 2.76 30.78
N ALA A 78 -24.22 2.66 30.45
CA ALA A 78 -23.41 1.47 30.72
C ALA A 78 -22.97 1.33 32.20
N GLY A 79 -23.28 2.32 33.04
CA GLY A 79 -23.04 2.31 34.49
C GLY A 79 -21.98 3.30 34.99
N LEU A 80 -21.29 4.05 34.12
CA LEU A 80 -20.26 5.01 34.49
C LEU A 80 -20.89 6.36 34.89
N GLY A 81 -21.65 6.35 35.98
CA GLY A 81 -22.42 7.51 36.43
C GLY A 81 -21.55 8.76 36.65
N GLY A 82 -22.01 9.91 36.13
CA GLY A 82 -21.29 11.19 36.23
C GLY A 82 -20.20 11.41 35.19
N PHE A 83 -20.07 10.53 34.19
CA PHE A 83 -19.06 10.67 33.14
C PHE A 83 -19.18 11.99 32.38
N CYS A 84 -20.39 12.43 32.03
CA CYS A 84 -20.58 13.70 31.32
C CYS A 84 -20.07 14.89 32.14
N ALA A 85 -20.31 14.88 33.44
CA ALA A 85 -19.81 15.90 34.37
C ALA A 85 -18.27 15.82 34.53
N HIS A 86 -17.71 14.61 34.56
CA HIS A 86 -16.26 14.39 34.59
C HIS A 86 -15.57 14.97 33.35
N VAL A 87 -16.14 14.75 32.16
CA VAL A 87 -15.68 15.34 30.89
C VAL A 87 -15.83 16.86 30.89
N ALA A 88 -16.95 17.39 31.39
CA ALA A 88 -17.15 18.85 31.49
C ALA A 88 -16.12 19.53 32.41
N ALA A 89 -15.68 18.82 33.45
CA ALA A 89 -14.62 19.28 34.36
C ALA A 89 -13.20 19.03 33.83
N ALA A 90 -13.03 18.42 32.66
CA ALA A 90 -11.72 18.24 32.03
C ALA A 90 -11.08 19.59 31.66
N PRO A 91 -9.73 19.70 31.70
CA PRO A 91 -9.04 20.88 31.22
C PRO A 91 -9.42 21.25 29.79
N ASP A 92 -9.20 22.53 29.46
CA ASP A 92 -9.57 23.09 28.17
C ASP A 92 -8.70 22.60 27.00
N THR A 93 -7.48 22.15 27.29
CA THR A 93 -6.44 21.68 26.34
C THR A 93 -6.04 20.23 26.59
N ALA A 94 -5.57 19.56 25.54
CA ALA A 94 -5.21 18.13 25.58
C ALA A 94 -4.00 17.88 26.49
N GLU A 95 -2.98 18.75 26.46
CA GLU A 95 -1.76 18.63 27.25
C GLU A 95 -2.06 18.71 28.75
N ARG A 96 -2.92 19.65 29.15
CA ARG A 96 -3.36 19.78 30.55
C ARG A 96 -4.21 18.59 31.00
N ALA A 97 -5.05 18.06 30.10
CA ALA A 97 -5.85 16.86 30.38
C ALA A 97 -4.96 15.62 30.53
N ILE A 98 -3.93 15.47 29.69
CA ILE A 98 -2.93 14.40 29.81
C ILE A 98 -2.19 14.50 31.13
N LEU A 99 -1.72 15.70 31.51
CA LEU A 99 -1.01 15.90 32.78
C LEU A 99 -1.88 15.51 33.97
N ARG A 100 -3.11 16.03 34.04
CA ARG A 100 -4.06 15.72 35.12
C ARG A 100 -4.33 14.21 35.20
N ALA A 101 -4.63 13.58 34.07
CA ALA A 101 -4.94 12.16 34.04
C ALA A 101 -3.71 11.31 34.38
N ALA A 102 -2.51 11.69 33.94
CA ALA A 102 -1.27 11.00 34.30
C ALA A 102 -0.99 11.06 35.81
N GLU A 103 -1.22 12.23 36.44
CA GLU A 103 -1.15 12.38 37.89
C GLU A 103 -2.19 11.52 38.60
N ALA A 104 -3.46 11.56 38.16
CA ALA A 104 -4.53 10.77 38.74
C ALA A 104 -4.32 9.25 38.61
N LEU A 105 -3.68 8.82 37.51
CA LEU A 105 -3.32 7.43 37.25
C LEU A 105 -1.97 7.04 37.86
N ALA A 106 -1.28 7.96 38.55
CA ALA A 106 0.06 7.76 39.13
C ALA A 106 1.09 7.23 38.12
N LEU A 107 1.03 7.68 36.86
CA LEU A 107 2.00 7.30 35.83
C LEU A 107 3.35 7.95 36.14
N SER A 108 4.36 7.15 36.42
CA SER A 108 5.75 7.62 36.56
C SER A 108 6.38 7.92 35.20
N ASP A 109 7.43 8.74 35.17
CA ASP A 109 8.21 9.03 33.95
C ASP A 109 8.72 7.76 33.26
N ALA A 110 9.06 6.72 34.05
CA ALA A 110 9.53 5.44 33.54
C ALA A 110 8.39 4.61 32.92
N ALA A 111 7.19 4.65 33.50
CA ALA A 111 6.04 3.88 33.02
C ALA A 111 5.30 4.57 31.86
N ALA A 112 5.31 5.90 31.82
CA ALA A 112 4.47 6.69 30.92
C ALA A 112 4.66 6.32 29.43
N PRO A 113 5.89 6.19 28.88
CA PRO A 113 6.04 5.91 27.45
C PRO A 113 5.33 4.64 26.99
N THR A 114 5.48 3.54 27.74
CA THR A 114 4.90 2.24 27.37
C THR A 114 3.41 2.15 27.70
N ALA A 115 2.97 2.78 28.80
CA ALA A 115 1.55 2.86 29.16
C ALA A 115 0.74 3.70 28.17
N LEU A 116 1.25 4.88 27.76
CA LEU A 116 0.59 5.75 26.79
C LEU A 116 0.56 5.11 25.39
N HIS A 117 1.64 4.43 24.99
CA HIS A 117 1.66 3.64 23.76
C HIS A 117 0.60 2.53 23.79
N ARG A 118 0.51 1.79 24.90
CA ARG A 118 -0.48 0.73 25.11
C ARG A 118 -1.91 1.26 24.94
N LEU A 119 -2.21 2.45 25.48
CA LEU A 119 -3.51 3.11 25.36
C LEU A 119 -3.84 3.55 23.92
N LEU A 120 -2.85 4.09 23.19
CA LEU A 120 -3.00 4.42 21.77
C LEU A 120 -3.25 3.17 20.92
N MET A 121 -2.55 2.08 21.18
CA MET A 121 -2.77 0.81 20.47
C MET A 121 -4.17 0.22 20.73
N ASP A 122 -4.77 0.48 21.90
CA ASP A 122 -6.17 0.10 22.19
C ASP A 122 -7.19 0.89 21.35
N LEU A 123 -6.86 2.10 20.89
CA LEU A 123 -7.69 2.85 19.94
C LEU A 123 -7.61 2.30 18.51
N GLY A 124 -6.67 1.37 18.26
CA GLY A 124 -6.45 0.71 16.97
C GLY A 124 -6.26 1.70 15.81
N GLY A 125 -6.99 1.48 14.72
CA GLY A 125 -6.83 2.26 13.48
C GLY A 125 -7.06 3.76 13.64
N TRP A 126 -7.78 4.20 14.67
CA TRP A 126 -7.98 5.63 14.91
C TRP A 126 -6.68 6.34 15.30
N ALA A 127 -5.91 5.74 16.22
CA ALA A 127 -4.57 6.25 16.57
C ALA A 127 -3.58 6.10 15.41
N GLN A 128 -3.68 5.02 14.64
CA GLN A 128 -2.82 4.82 13.45
C GLN A 128 -3.10 5.88 12.38
N HIS A 129 -4.37 6.22 12.14
CA HIS A 129 -4.75 7.30 11.24
C HIS A 129 -4.24 8.66 11.74
N ALA A 130 -4.37 8.94 13.03
CA ALA A 130 -3.83 10.17 13.62
C ALA A 130 -2.29 10.26 13.51
N ARG A 131 -1.57 9.14 13.69
CA ARG A 131 -0.12 9.10 13.44
C ARG A 131 0.21 9.35 11.97
N TRP A 132 -0.60 8.84 11.05
CA TRP A 132 -0.45 9.10 9.61
C TRP A 132 -0.70 10.57 9.26
N LEU A 133 -1.67 11.24 9.90
CA LEU A 133 -1.88 12.69 9.73
C LEU A 133 -0.66 13.50 10.18
N LEU A 134 -0.09 13.16 11.34
CA LEU A 134 1.17 13.77 11.79
C LEU A 134 2.30 13.53 10.79
N TRP A 135 2.43 12.30 10.28
CA TRP A 135 3.45 11.99 9.28
C TRP A 135 3.30 12.82 7.99
N GLN A 136 2.07 12.99 7.52
CA GLN A 136 1.79 13.82 6.35
C GLN A 136 2.11 15.30 6.59
N ALA A 137 1.84 15.82 7.79
CA ALA A 137 2.24 17.18 8.16
C ALA A 137 3.77 17.34 8.21
N GLU A 138 4.48 16.36 8.80
CA GLU A 138 5.95 16.33 8.88
C GLU A 138 6.61 16.42 7.49
N LEU A 139 6.03 15.77 6.46
CA LEU A 139 6.54 15.85 5.07
C LEU A 139 6.49 17.26 4.48
N HIS A 140 5.62 18.13 4.99
CA HIS A 140 5.47 19.52 4.55
C HIS A 140 6.14 20.52 5.52
N GLY A 141 6.83 20.02 6.56
CA GLY A 141 7.42 20.86 7.61
C GLY A 141 6.41 21.38 8.64
N ASP A 142 5.19 20.85 8.64
CA ASP A 142 4.12 21.17 9.58
C ASP A 142 4.02 20.11 10.70
N THR A 143 3.07 20.30 11.63
CA THR A 143 2.76 19.34 12.70
C THR A 143 1.24 19.15 12.84
N ASP A 144 0.82 17.99 13.32
CA ASP A 144 -0.58 17.67 13.62
C ASP A 144 -0.74 17.12 15.05
N ALA A 145 -1.68 17.69 15.81
CA ALA A 145 -1.87 17.35 17.23
C ALA A 145 -2.89 16.22 17.47
N THR A 146 -3.51 15.66 16.43
CA THR A 146 -4.62 14.70 16.54
C THR A 146 -4.25 13.48 17.38
N LEU A 147 -3.01 12.99 17.27
CA LEU A 147 -2.58 11.83 18.05
C LEU A 147 -2.54 12.13 19.56
N THR A 148 -2.02 13.29 19.93
CA THR A 148 -2.01 13.80 21.31
C THR A 148 -3.43 14.01 21.82
N ASP A 149 -4.30 14.58 20.98
CA ASP A 149 -5.72 14.77 21.31
C ASP A 149 -6.42 13.42 21.58
N LEU A 150 -6.21 12.40 20.75
CA LEU A 150 -6.77 11.07 20.96
C LEU A 150 -6.25 10.41 22.24
N LEU A 151 -4.97 10.64 22.59
CA LEU A 151 -4.41 10.17 23.84
C LEU A 151 -5.09 10.83 25.05
N ALA A 152 -5.31 12.14 25.01
CA ALA A 152 -6.03 12.87 26.06
C ALA A 152 -7.45 12.33 26.26
N ILE A 153 -8.18 12.09 25.16
CA ILE A 153 -9.50 11.45 25.17
C ILE A 153 -9.44 10.11 25.89
N ARG A 154 -8.49 9.25 25.48
CA ARG A 154 -8.34 7.90 26.03
C ARG A 154 -7.98 7.90 27.51
N LEU A 155 -7.19 8.86 27.97
CA LEU A 155 -6.78 9.00 29.37
C LEU A 155 -7.92 9.46 30.29
N ILE A 156 -8.79 10.37 29.82
CA ILE A 156 -9.99 10.78 30.59
C ILE A 156 -10.89 9.58 30.89
N TRP A 157 -10.99 8.64 29.95
CA TRP A 157 -11.70 7.38 30.20
C TRP A 157 -11.05 6.53 31.30
N GLU A 158 -9.72 6.39 31.31
CA GLU A 158 -9.02 5.65 32.37
C GLU A 158 -9.18 6.33 33.73
N GLU A 159 -9.05 7.67 33.77
CA GLU A 159 -9.24 8.49 34.97
C GLU A 159 -10.64 8.29 35.57
N ALA A 160 -11.69 8.40 34.74
CA ALA A 160 -13.07 8.19 35.15
C ALA A 160 -13.33 6.76 35.65
N LEU A 161 -12.75 5.75 34.98
CA LEU A 161 -12.92 4.35 35.36
C LEU A 161 -12.21 3.99 36.66
N LEU A 162 -11.03 4.57 36.92
CA LEU A 162 -10.33 4.37 38.20
C LEU A 162 -11.15 4.96 39.36
N ALA A 163 -11.76 6.12 39.15
CA ALA A 163 -12.66 6.73 40.14
C ALA A 163 -13.95 5.91 40.36
N HIS A 164 -14.48 5.30 39.29
CA HIS A 164 -15.69 4.47 39.35
C HIS A 164 -15.46 3.11 40.01
N ALA A 165 -14.28 2.50 39.80
CA ALA A 165 -13.93 1.18 40.31
C ALA A 165 -12.66 1.24 41.19
N PRO A 166 -12.66 1.95 42.32
CA PRO A 166 -11.47 2.17 43.15
C PRO A 166 -10.83 0.87 43.66
N GLN A 167 -11.58 -0.23 43.72
CA GLN A 167 -11.07 -1.55 44.07
C GLN A 167 -9.97 -2.07 43.13
N VAL A 168 -9.85 -1.52 41.90
CA VAL A 168 -8.81 -1.94 40.95
C VAL A 168 -7.49 -1.17 41.10
N ALA A 169 -7.42 -0.20 42.01
CA ALA A 169 -6.25 0.67 42.17
C ALA A 169 -4.96 -0.10 42.53
N HIS A 170 -5.08 -1.18 43.30
CA HIS A 170 -3.94 -2.04 43.63
C HIS A 170 -3.37 -2.71 42.38
N ASP A 171 -4.21 -3.39 41.61
CA ASP A 171 -3.82 -4.07 40.36
C ASP A 171 -3.28 -3.07 39.33
N TRP A 172 -3.88 -1.87 39.25
CA TRP A 172 -3.37 -0.81 38.38
C TRP A 172 -1.97 -0.36 38.78
N THR A 173 -1.70 -0.20 40.08
CA THR A 173 -0.36 0.14 40.58
C THR A 173 0.68 -0.91 40.15
N GLN A 174 0.31 -2.18 40.16
CA GLN A 174 1.18 -3.26 39.67
C GLN A 174 1.41 -3.15 38.16
N THR A 175 0.39 -2.83 37.36
CA THR A 175 0.54 -2.58 35.93
C THR A 175 1.48 -1.40 35.66
N VAL A 176 1.36 -0.30 36.40
CA VAL A 176 2.25 0.87 36.27
C VAL A 176 3.69 0.49 36.60
N ALA A 177 3.91 -0.29 37.65
CA ALA A 177 5.24 -0.81 37.99
C ALA A 177 5.81 -1.67 36.85
N ALA A 178 5.01 -2.58 36.28
CA ALA A 178 5.41 -3.41 35.15
C ALA A 178 5.75 -2.59 33.90
N HIS A 179 5.05 -1.48 33.65
CA HIS A 179 5.36 -0.57 32.56
C HIS A 179 6.69 0.17 32.73
N ALA A 180 7.15 0.37 33.98
CA ALA A 180 8.44 0.98 34.31
C ALA A 180 9.62 -0.01 34.21
N GLU A 181 9.35 -1.31 34.12
CA GLU A 181 10.40 -2.31 33.96
C GLU A 181 11.02 -2.23 32.56
N PRO A 182 12.36 -2.34 32.44
CA PRO A 182 13.01 -2.42 31.13
C PRO A 182 12.50 -3.60 30.30
N LEU A 183 12.27 -3.38 29.01
CA LEU A 183 11.90 -4.44 28.09
C LEU A 183 13.10 -5.38 27.87
N VAL A 184 13.01 -6.58 28.44
CA VAL A 184 13.98 -7.65 28.25
C VAL A 184 13.31 -8.79 27.45
N PRO A 185 13.92 -9.28 26.35
CA PRO A 185 13.37 -10.40 25.62
C PRO A 185 13.36 -11.65 26.48
N THR A 186 12.23 -12.34 26.52
CA THR A 186 12.11 -13.65 27.16
C THR A 186 12.85 -14.70 26.32
N SER A 187 13.11 -15.88 26.89
CA SER A 187 13.66 -17.01 26.14
C SER A 187 12.78 -17.41 24.95
N GLU A 188 11.47 -17.22 25.06
CA GLU A 188 10.51 -17.47 23.97
C GLU A 188 10.66 -16.45 22.85
N HIS A 189 10.77 -15.15 23.16
CA HIS A 189 11.03 -14.12 22.14
C HIS A 189 12.33 -14.37 21.38
N VAL A 190 13.39 -14.80 22.09
CA VAL A 190 14.67 -15.16 21.47
C VAL A 190 14.51 -16.38 20.54
N LEU A 191 13.77 -17.40 20.98
CA LEU A 191 13.51 -18.58 20.17
C LEU A 191 12.70 -18.24 18.91
N ASP A 192 11.65 -17.43 19.02
CA ASP A 192 10.83 -17.00 17.89
C ASP A 192 11.66 -16.20 16.88
N ALA A 193 12.52 -15.29 17.35
CA ALA A 193 13.44 -14.56 16.50
C ALA A 193 14.43 -15.48 15.76
N LEU A 194 14.95 -16.52 16.43
CA LEU A 194 15.83 -17.52 15.79
C LEU A 194 15.09 -18.35 14.74
N LEU A 195 13.82 -18.73 15.00
CA LEU A 195 13.00 -19.48 14.06
C LEU A 195 12.62 -18.63 12.83
N GLN A 196 12.28 -17.36 13.04
CA GLN A 196 12.02 -16.38 11.97
C GLN A 196 13.26 -16.24 11.07
N GLU A 197 14.42 -15.98 11.66
CA GLU A 197 15.69 -15.86 10.92
C GLU A 197 16.04 -17.16 10.18
N ALA A 198 15.77 -18.33 10.77
CA ALA A 198 15.99 -19.61 10.11
C ALA A 198 15.09 -19.82 8.88
N ALA A 199 13.81 -19.44 8.97
CA ALA A 199 12.86 -19.49 7.86
C ALA A 199 13.27 -18.55 6.71
N GLU A 200 13.65 -17.32 7.05
CA GLU A 200 14.14 -16.32 6.09
C GLU A 200 15.44 -16.76 5.41
N ARG A 201 16.41 -17.31 6.18
CA ARG A 201 17.63 -17.87 5.61
C ARG A 201 17.34 -19.06 4.69
N ALA A 202 16.34 -19.88 5.00
CA ALA A 202 15.95 -20.99 4.13
C ALA A 202 15.35 -20.48 2.81
N HIS A 203 14.51 -19.44 2.86
CA HIS A 203 14.00 -18.77 1.67
C HIS A 203 15.14 -18.13 0.85
N GLN A 204 16.03 -17.39 1.51
CA GLN A 204 17.19 -16.73 0.88
C GLN A 204 18.13 -17.72 0.18
N ARG A 205 18.32 -18.93 0.73
CA ARG A 205 19.08 -20.00 0.06
C ARG A 205 18.43 -20.49 -1.22
N ARG A 206 17.10 -20.69 -1.22
CA ARG A 206 16.37 -21.07 -2.43
C ARG A 206 16.43 -19.97 -3.48
N LEU A 207 16.25 -18.72 -3.06
CA LEU A 207 16.36 -17.56 -3.96
C LEU A 207 17.77 -17.44 -4.55
N GLY A 208 18.81 -17.56 -3.73
CA GLY A 208 20.19 -17.52 -4.18
C GLY A 208 20.54 -18.63 -5.18
N ALA A 209 19.96 -19.83 -5.03
CA ALA A 209 20.15 -20.94 -5.96
C ALA A 209 19.52 -20.68 -7.35
N LEU A 210 18.49 -19.84 -7.43
CA LEU A 210 17.87 -19.44 -8.70
C LEU A 210 18.70 -18.38 -9.45
N LEU A 211 19.47 -17.58 -8.73
CA LEU A 211 20.30 -16.49 -9.28
C LEU A 211 21.67 -17.02 -9.71
N THR A 212 21.72 -17.63 -10.90
CA THR A 212 22.91 -18.31 -11.44
C THR A 212 23.80 -17.43 -12.32
N GLY A 213 23.45 -16.16 -12.49
CA GLY A 213 24.16 -15.18 -13.30
C GLY A 213 23.36 -14.72 -14.51
N PRO A 214 23.90 -13.76 -15.29
CA PRO A 214 23.16 -13.13 -16.37
C PRO A 214 22.97 -14.06 -17.57
N ALA A 215 21.75 -14.09 -18.11
CA ALA A 215 21.47 -14.65 -19.42
C ALA A 215 22.14 -13.82 -20.54
N VAL A 216 22.44 -14.48 -21.66
CA VAL A 216 23.03 -13.80 -22.83
C VAL A 216 21.95 -13.01 -23.56
N ALA A 217 22.16 -11.70 -23.72
CA ALA A 217 21.27 -10.85 -24.51
C ALA A 217 21.37 -11.19 -26.01
N GLN A 218 20.23 -11.26 -26.69
CA GLN A 218 20.16 -11.52 -28.13
C GLN A 218 19.78 -10.25 -28.89
N GLY A 219 20.66 -9.79 -29.77
CA GLY A 219 20.36 -8.81 -30.84
C GLY A 219 19.51 -7.60 -30.42
N ARG A 220 18.82 -7.01 -31.40
CA ARG A 220 17.78 -6.00 -31.16
C ARG A 220 16.46 -6.75 -30.95
N PRO A 221 15.75 -6.58 -29.82
CA PRO A 221 14.46 -7.23 -29.59
C PRO A 221 13.39 -6.76 -30.58
N ALA A 222 12.45 -7.65 -30.91
CA ALA A 222 11.26 -7.33 -31.69
C ALA A 222 10.25 -6.53 -30.85
N LEU A 223 10.14 -6.86 -29.56
CA LEU A 223 9.29 -6.19 -28.57
C LEU A 223 10.07 -5.94 -27.29
N GLN A 224 10.07 -4.70 -26.81
CA GLN A 224 10.44 -4.39 -25.44
C GLN A 224 9.20 -3.98 -24.65
N ALA A 225 9.09 -4.41 -23.41
CA ALA A 225 7.97 -4.03 -22.54
C ALA A 225 8.46 -3.71 -21.12
N ALA A 226 8.43 -2.43 -20.74
CA ALA A 226 8.69 -1.99 -19.38
C ALA A 226 7.41 -2.08 -18.54
N PHE A 227 7.38 -3.02 -17.59
CA PHE A 227 6.28 -3.22 -16.66
C PHE A 227 6.55 -2.54 -15.33
N CYS A 228 5.47 -2.27 -14.57
CA CYS A 228 5.60 -2.03 -13.14
C CYS A 228 6.40 -3.15 -12.46
N ILE A 229 7.22 -2.81 -11.45
CA ILE A 229 7.96 -3.76 -10.60
C ILE A 229 7.09 -4.73 -9.79
N ASP A 230 5.76 -4.62 -9.86
CA ASP A 230 4.79 -5.43 -9.10
C ASP A 230 5.03 -6.94 -9.27
N VAL A 231 4.94 -7.69 -8.16
CA VAL A 231 5.19 -9.14 -8.13
C VAL A 231 4.23 -9.94 -9.02
N ARG A 232 3.02 -9.44 -9.26
CA ARG A 232 2.04 -10.05 -10.16
C ARG A 232 2.42 -9.85 -11.62
N SER A 233 3.13 -8.75 -11.92
CA SER A 233 3.66 -8.51 -13.26
C SER A 233 4.86 -9.41 -13.57
N GLU A 234 5.58 -9.95 -12.57
CA GLU A 234 6.66 -10.92 -12.80
C GLU A 234 6.16 -12.18 -13.52
N VAL A 235 5.05 -12.76 -13.06
CA VAL A 235 4.43 -13.94 -13.68
C VAL A 235 4.05 -13.65 -15.13
N PHE A 236 3.43 -12.50 -15.39
CA PHE A 236 3.04 -12.09 -16.74
C PHE A 236 4.25 -11.89 -17.65
N ARG A 237 5.30 -11.23 -17.15
CA ARG A 237 6.54 -10.97 -17.91
C ARG A 237 7.21 -12.26 -18.34
N ARG A 238 7.36 -13.21 -17.41
CA ARG A 238 7.92 -14.54 -17.70
C ARG A 238 7.08 -15.29 -18.73
N ALA A 239 5.76 -15.24 -18.61
CA ALA A 239 4.86 -15.83 -19.59
C ALA A 239 5.00 -15.20 -20.97
N LEU A 240 5.19 -13.87 -21.04
CA LEU A 240 5.36 -13.13 -22.30
C LEU A 240 6.69 -13.46 -22.98
N GLU A 241 7.80 -13.42 -22.26
CA GLU A 241 9.13 -13.78 -22.79
C GLU A 241 9.22 -15.26 -23.20
N GLY A 242 8.44 -16.14 -22.56
CA GLY A 242 8.36 -17.55 -22.93
C GLY A 242 7.69 -17.81 -24.29
N LEU A 243 7.06 -16.81 -24.92
CA LEU A 243 6.38 -16.98 -26.21
C LEU A 243 7.29 -16.80 -27.42
N ASP A 244 8.31 -15.94 -27.32
CA ASP A 244 9.21 -15.61 -28.42
C ASP A 244 10.55 -15.04 -27.89
N PRO A 245 11.71 -15.52 -28.37
CA PRO A 245 13.03 -15.04 -27.92
C PRO A 245 13.32 -13.58 -28.26
N GLY A 246 12.57 -12.97 -29.18
CA GLY A 246 12.66 -11.55 -29.53
C GLY A 246 11.91 -10.61 -28.58
N ILE A 247 11.32 -11.13 -27.50
CA ILE A 247 10.64 -10.34 -26.48
C ILE A 247 11.58 -10.11 -25.29
N GLU A 248 11.75 -8.85 -24.92
CA GLU A 248 12.45 -8.46 -23.71
C GLU A 248 11.52 -7.66 -22.78
N THR A 249 11.44 -8.04 -21.49
CA THR A 249 10.72 -7.24 -20.51
C THR A 249 11.66 -6.51 -19.56
N LEU A 250 11.27 -5.32 -19.12
CA LEU A 250 11.97 -4.56 -18.09
C LEU A 250 11.04 -4.31 -16.90
N GLY A 251 11.61 -4.03 -15.75
CA GLY A 251 10.85 -3.64 -14.56
C GLY A 251 11.22 -2.25 -14.10
N PHE A 252 10.22 -1.40 -13.87
CA PHE A 252 10.41 -0.06 -13.33
C PHE A 252 9.22 0.36 -12.47
N ALA A 253 9.37 1.35 -11.60
CA ALA A 253 8.27 1.80 -10.76
C ALA A 253 7.10 2.33 -11.62
N GLY A 254 5.85 1.97 -11.29
CA GLY A 254 4.68 2.21 -12.14
C GLY A 254 4.32 3.67 -12.41
N PHE A 255 4.88 4.62 -11.66
CA PHE A 255 4.75 6.06 -11.93
C PHE A 255 5.72 6.56 -13.01
N PHE A 256 6.59 5.68 -13.52
CA PHE A 256 7.52 5.92 -14.63
C PHE A 256 8.42 7.15 -14.47
N GLY A 257 8.79 7.50 -13.23
CA GLY A 257 9.67 8.65 -12.97
C GLY A 257 8.99 10.00 -13.19
N LEU A 258 7.66 10.03 -13.37
CA LEU A 258 6.86 11.24 -13.52
C LEU A 258 6.10 11.51 -12.21
N PRO A 259 6.61 12.39 -11.32
CA PRO A 259 5.96 12.71 -10.04
C PRO A 259 4.73 13.60 -10.27
N LEU A 260 3.58 12.99 -10.54
CA LEU A 260 2.39 13.68 -11.03
C LEU A 260 1.36 13.97 -9.94
N ALA A 261 0.79 15.17 -9.98
CA ALA A 261 -0.54 15.48 -9.50
C ALA A 261 -1.49 15.46 -10.70
N HIS A 262 -2.58 14.68 -10.65
CA HIS A 262 -3.47 14.46 -11.78
C HIS A 262 -4.91 14.85 -11.48
N ARG A 263 -5.54 15.59 -12.41
CA ARG A 263 -6.98 15.83 -12.44
C ARG A 263 -7.65 14.95 -13.49
N ALA A 264 -8.42 13.98 -13.01
CA ALA A 264 -9.21 13.09 -13.85
C ALA A 264 -10.34 13.86 -14.57
N GLN A 265 -10.96 13.22 -15.56
CA GLN A 265 -12.05 13.84 -16.30
C GLN A 265 -13.25 14.17 -15.39
N GLY A 266 -13.84 15.36 -15.53
CA GLY A 266 -15.07 15.72 -14.84
C GLY A 266 -14.92 16.03 -13.35
N THR A 267 -13.69 16.21 -12.86
CA THR A 267 -13.41 16.60 -11.47
C THR A 267 -12.36 17.71 -11.37
N ASP A 268 -12.48 18.56 -10.35
CA ASP A 268 -11.42 19.50 -9.94
C ASP A 268 -10.49 18.89 -8.89
N ASP A 269 -10.89 17.76 -8.31
CA ASP A 269 -10.08 17.06 -7.32
C ASP A 269 -8.80 16.55 -7.97
N THR A 270 -7.70 16.70 -7.23
CA THR A 270 -6.37 16.33 -7.71
C THR A 270 -5.88 15.13 -6.90
N ALA A 271 -5.46 14.08 -7.61
CA ALA A 271 -4.89 12.88 -7.01
C ALA A 271 -3.37 12.85 -7.23
N ALA A 272 -2.62 12.37 -6.23
CA ALA A 272 -1.20 12.12 -6.34
C ALA A 272 -0.97 10.76 -7.04
N HIS A 273 -0.22 10.75 -8.16
CA HIS A 273 0.16 9.56 -8.93
C HIS A 273 1.67 9.29 -8.82
N LEU A 274 2.15 9.14 -7.58
CA LEU A 274 3.56 8.95 -7.25
C LEU A 274 3.68 8.28 -5.87
N PRO A 275 4.88 7.81 -5.46
CA PRO A 275 5.09 7.29 -4.12
C PRO A 275 4.74 8.33 -3.05
N VAL A 276 4.03 7.92 -1.99
CA VAL A 276 3.48 8.85 -0.97
C VAL A 276 4.56 9.61 -0.19
N LEU A 277 5.81 9.14 -0.22
CA LEU A 277 6.97 9.84 0.36
C LEU A 277 7.52 10.99 -0.52
N LEU A 278 7.02 11.15 -1.75
CA LEU A 278 7.49 12.16 -2.70
C LEU A 278 6.43 13.24 -2.90
N THR A 279 6.90 14.45 -3.22
CA THR A 279 6.04 15.59 -3.60
C THR A 279 5.88 15.65 -5.12
N PRO A 280 4.67 15.93 -5.65
CA PRO A 280 4.47 16.14 -7.08
C PRO A 280 5.38 17.25 -7.64
N GLY A 281 5.99 16.99 -8.79
CA GLY A 281 6.77 17.97 -9.56
C GLY A 281 6.07 18.43 -10.84
N LEU A 282 5.00 17.74 -11.26
CA LEU A 282 4.25 18.01 -12.48
C LEU A 282 2.75 17.92 -12.21
N THR A 283 1.97 18.79 -12.86
CA THR A 283 0.49 18.71 -12.84
C THR A 283 -0.02 18.27 -14.20
N SER A 284 -0.98 17.36 -14.21
CA SER A 284 -1.60 16.84 -15.43
C SER A 284 -3.12 16.82 -15.33
N THR A 285 -3.79 16.80 -16.49
CA THR A 285 -5.24 16.76 -16.58
C THR A 285 -5.71 15.90 -17.74
N ALA A 286 -6.84 15.21 -17.56
CA ALA A 286 -7.60 14.52 -18.60
C ALA A 286 -8.84 15.33 -19.05
N HIS A 287 -8.96 16.60 -18.66
CA HIS A 287 -10.10 17.45 -19.00
C HIS A 287 -10.23 17.65 -20.51
N ALA A 288 -11.43 17.49 -21.04
CA ALA A 288 -11.77 17.84 -22.41
C ALA A 288 -11.97 19.37 -22.56
N ASP A 289 -12.67 19.79 -23.63
CA ASP A 289 -13.09 21.19 -23.77
C ASP A 289 -14.02 21.60 -22.60
N PRO A 290 -14.05 22.89 -22.21
CA PRO A 290 -14.79 23.35 -21.05
C PRO A 290 -16.29 22.98 -21.06
N ALA A 291 -16.95 23.07 -22.22
CA ALA A 291 -18.38 22.77 -22.33
C ALA A 291 -18.66 21.28 -22.07
N ARG A 292 -17.78 20.40 -22.55
CA ARG A 292 -17.87 18.96 -22.29
C ARG A 292 -17.63 18.63 -20.82
N GLU A 293 -16.62 19.25 -20.20
CA GLU A 293 -16.34 19.08 -18.78
C GLU A 293 -17.51 19.53 -17.90
N ASP A 294 -18.10 20.69 -18.20
CA ASP A 294 -19.27 21.20 -17.50
C ASP A 294 -20.45 20.22 -17.61
N ALA A 295 -20.72 19.68 -18.80
CA ALA A 295 -21.77 18.69 -18.99
C ALA A 295 -21.52 17.41 -18.16
N ILE A 296 -20.28 16.92 -18.10
CA ILE A 296 -19.90 15.76 -17.29
C ILE A 296 -20.08 16.05 -15.80
N ARG A 297 -19.61 17.21 -15.33
CA ARG A 297 -19.73 17.66 -13.94
C ARG A 297 -21.19 17.83 -13.53
N ILE A 298 -22.03 18.41 -14.38
CA ILE A 298 -23.47 18.54 -14.15
C ILE A 298 -24.10 17.16 -14.03
N ALA A 299 -23.84 16.24 -14.96
CA ALA A 299 -24.35 14.87 -14.89
C ALA A 299 -23.92 14.15 -13.60
N ALA A 300 -22.65 14.30 -13.20
CA ALA A 300 -22.13 13.73 -11.96
C ALA A 300 -22.79 14.36 -10.72
N ARG A 301 -22.97 15.69 -10.69
CA ARG A 301 -23.68 16.40 -9.62
C ARG A 301 -25.13 15.93 -9.50
N THR A 302 -25.84 15.74 -10.61
CA THR A 302 -27.21 15.22 -10.63
C THR A 302 -27.27 13.79 -10.06
N ARG A 303 -26.35 12.89 -10.46
CA ARG A 303 -26.26 11.55 -9.86
C ARG A 303 -25.99 11.61 -8.35
N ARG A 304 -25.09 12.48 -7.90
CA ARG A 304 -24.80 12.68 -6.48
C ARG A 304 -26.02 13.24 -5.74
N ALA A 305 -26.74 14.21 -6.30
CA ALA A 305 -27.94 14.77 -5.70
C ALA A 305 -29.04 13.71 -5.56
N TRP A 306 -29.25 12.89 -6.59
CA TRP A 306 -30.14 11.73 -6.51
C TRP A 306 -29.69 10.71 -5.45
N GLY A 307 -28.38 10.45 -5.38
CA GLY A 307 -27.75 9.61 -4.37
C GLY A 307 -27.96 10.12 -2.94
N ARG A 308 -27.89 11.43 -2.73
CA ARG A 308 -28.17 12.08 -1.44
C ARG A 308 -29.66 12.04 -1.10
N PHE A 309 -30.53 12.25 -2.09
CA PHE A 309 -31.98 12.14 -1.91
C PHE A 309 -32.38 10.73 -1.44
N ARG A 310 -31.89 9.66 -2.07
CA ARG A 310 -32.21 8.28 -1.61
C ARG A 310 -31.66 7.97 -0.20
N GLN A 311 -30.65 8.71 0.28
CA GLN A 311 -30.00 8.48 1.57
C GLN A 311 -30.54 9.40 2.69
N ALA A 312 -31.30 10.43 2.34
CA ALA A 312 -31.84 11.35 3.33
C ALA A 312 -32.91 10.65 4.19
N ALA A 313 -32.94 10.97 5.48
CA ALA A 313 -33.77 10.25 6.46
C ALA A 313 -35.28 10.28 6.14
N VAL A 314 -35.74 11.34 5.46
CA VAL A 314 -37.16 11.54 5.13
C VAL A 314 -37.58 10.77 3.87
N SER A 315 -36.65 10.49 2.95
CA SER A 315 -36.94 9.90 1.64
C SER A 315 -36.44 8.48 1.47
N SER A 316 -35.54 7.98 2.33
CA SER A 316 -34.94 6.66 2.19
C SER A 316 -35.96 5.52 2.16
N PHE A 317 -36.90 5.48 3.11
CA PHE A 317 -37.94 4.43 3.17
C PHE A 317 -38.89 4.49 1.99
N ALA A 318 -39.46 5.67 1.70
CA ALA A 318 -40.37 5.86 0.57
C ALA A 318 -39.70 5.55 -0.79
N PHE A 319 -38.41 5.87 -0.92
CA PHE A 319 -37.64 5.56 -2.12
C PHE A 319 -37.48 4.05 -2.32
N VAL A 320 -37.17 3.31 -1.26
CA VAL A 320 -37.04 1.84 -1.32
C VAL A 320 -38.38 1.20 -1.72
N GLU A 321 -39.48 1.65 -1.15
CA GLU A 321 -40.82 1.12 -1.46
C GLU A 321 -41.22 1.39 -2.92
N ALA A 322 -40.98 2.60 -3.44
CA ALA A 322 -41.42 2.99 -4.78
C ALA A 322 -40.49 2.51 -5.90
N ALA A 323 -39.17 2.59 -5.69
CA ALA A 323 -38.16 2.33 -6.73
C ALA A 323 -37.39 1.02 -6.53
N GLY A 324 -37.54 0.35 -5.39
CA GLY A 324 -36.87 -0.91 -5.07
C GLY A 324 -37.04 -2.01 -6.13
N PRO A 325 -38.26 -2.28 -6.65
CA PRO A 325 -38.46 -3.30 -7.68
C PRO A 325 -37.65 -3.07 -8.96
N LEU A 326 -37.48 -1.81 -9.38
CA LEU A 326 -36.65 -1.44 -10.55
C LEU A 326 -35.16 -1.73 -10.32
N TYR A 327 -34.73 -1.70 -9.06
CA TYR A 327 -33.37 -2.05 -8.67
C TYR A 327 -33.09 -3.56 -8.82
N GLY A 328 -34.14 -4.40 -8.81
CA GLY A 328 -34.01 -5.86 -9.00
C GLY A 328 -33.36 -6.23 -10.35
N ALA A 329 -33.75 -5.57 -11.44
CA ALA A 329 -33.14 -5.79 -12.74
C ALA A 329 -31.64 -5.41 -12.77
N LYS A 330 -31.28 -4.34 -12.06
CA LYS A 330 -29.86 -3.96 -11.88
C LYS A 330 -29.11 -5.04 -11.10
N LEU A 331 -29.66 -5.51 -9.97
CA LEU A 331 -29.03 -6.57 -9.17
C LEU A 331 -28.82 -7.86 -9.95
N VAL A 332 -29.80 -8.27 -10.78
CA VAL A 332 -29.65 -9.44 -11.66
C VAL A 332 -28.54 -9.22 -12.68
N ARG A 333 -28.48 -8.04 -13.32
CA ARG A 333 -27.42 -7.72 -14.28
C ARG A 333 -26.03 -7.72 -13.64
N ASP A 334 -25.91 -7.10 -12.46
CA ASP A 334 -24.66 -7.02 -11.71
C ASP A 334 -24.23 -8.43 -11.22
N ALA A 335 -25.17 -9.25 -10.76
CA ALA A 335 -24.92 -10.64 -10.34
C ALA A 335 -24.53 -11.57 -11.50
N LEU A 336 -24.99 -11.30 -12.72
CA LEU A 336 -24.59 -12.03 -13.93
C LEU A 336 -23.31 -11.49 -14.57
N GLY A 337 -22.67 -10.46 -13.97
CA GLY A 337 -21.45 -9.86 -14.51
C GLY A 337 -21.62 -9.19 -15.88
N LEU A 338 -22.85 -8.79 -16.22
CA LEU A 338 -23.18 -8.19 -17.53
C LEU A 338 -22.85 -6.69 -17.59
N THR A 339 -22.14 -6.18 -16.59
CA THR A 339 -21.78 -4.77 -16.47
C THR A 339 -20.57 -4.48 -17.33
N GLN A 340 -20.69 -3.53 -18.25
CA GLN A 340 -19.57 -3.14 -19.10
C GLN A 340 -18.55 -2.31 -18.32
N PRO A 341 -17.25 -2.50 -18.58
CA PRO A 341 -16.22 -1.63 -18.03
C PRO A 341 -16.42 -0.19 -18.51
N ALA A 342 -16.05 0.77 -17.66
CA ALA A 342 -16.02 2.17 -18.06
C ALA A 342 -15.03 2.37 -19.21
N ALA A 343 -15.35 3.29 -20.12
CA ALA A 343 -14.40 3.75 -21.11
C ALA A 343 -13.22 4.44 -20.39
N PRO A 344 -11.98 4.31 -20.90
CA PRO A 344 -10.86 5.01 -20.34
C PRO A 344 -11.04 6.52 -20.49
N ASP A 345 -10.46 7.27 -19.55
CA ASP A 345 -10.41 8.73 -19.61
C ASP A 345 -9.67 9.20 -20.88
N PRO A 346 -9.94 10.44 -21.35
CA PRO A 346 -9.16 11.07 -22.42
C PRO A 346 -7.65 11.04 -22.14
N ALA A 347 -6.86 11.21 -23.20
CA ALA A 347 -5.40 11.25 -23.06
C ALA A 347 -4.97 12.36 -22.09
N PRO A 348 -4.21 12.04 -21.03
CA PRO A 348 -3.72 13.04 -20.09
C PRO A 348 -2.71 13.97 -20.78
N ARG A 349 -2.68 15.24 -20.35
CA ARG A 349 -1.68 16.23 -20.77
C ARG A 349 -1.05 16.91 -19.57
N ILE A 350 0.22 17.32 -19.69
CA ILE A 350 0.87 18.18 -18.71
C ILE A 350 0.27 19.58 -18.81
N GLU A 351 -0.16 20.13 -17.68
CA GLU A 351 -0.68 21.50 -17.63
C GLU A 351 0.45 22.51 -17.80
N GLY A 352 0.22 23.53 -18.62
CA GLY A 352 1.26 24.51 -18.98
C GLY A 352 2.29 23.99 -20.00
N GLY A 353 2.26 22.69 -20.35
CA GLY A 353 3.25 22.08 -21.24
C GLY A 353 4.66 22.03 -20.64
N LEU A 354 5.62 21.63 -21.46
CA LEU A 354 7.05 21.61 -21.14
C LEU A 354 7.81 22.29 -22.28
N SER A 355 8.88 23.01 -21.97
CA SER A 355 9.82 23.50 -22.99
C SER A 355 10.52 22.32 -23.68
N ALA A 356 11.03 22.50 -24.90
CA ALA A 356 11.76 21.47 -25.64
C ALA A 356 12.92 20.87 -24.81
N ASP A 357 13.70 21.72 -24.13
CA ASP A 357 14.78 21.29 -23.25
C ASP A 357 14.27 20.46 -22.06
N ALA A 358 13.17 20.90 -21.40
CA ALA A 358 12.59 20.18 -20.28
C ALA A 358 12.00 18.84 -20.71
N LYS A 359 11.41 18.76 -21.90
CA LYS A 359 10.93 17.51 -22.49
C LYS A 359 12.07 16.51 -22.67
N ALA A 360 13.14 16.93 -23.36
CA ALA A 360 14.31 16.09 -23.61
C ALA A 360 15.00 15.66 -22.30
N ALA A 361 15.17 16.57 -21.34
CA ALA A 361 15.74 16.28 -20.03
C ALA A 361 14.91 15.25 -19.25
N THR A 362 13.59 15.41 -19.22
CA THR A 362 12.67 14.47 -18.56
C THR A 362 12.71 13.10 -19.23
N GLY A 363 12.61 13.05 -20.56
CA GLY A 363 12.70 11.78 -21.31
C GLY A 363 14.02 11.05 -21.08
N ALA A 364 15.14 11.79 -21.08
CA ALA A 364 16.45 11.21 -20.84
C ALA A 364 16.64 10.72 -19.40
N ALA A 365 16.16 11.48 -18.41
CA ALA A 365 16.22 11.07 -17.01
C ALA A 365 15.46 9.76 -16.77
N VAL A 366 14.26 9.63 -17.34
CA VAL A 366 13.44 8.41 -17.21
C VAL A 366 14.08 7.22 -17.92
N LEU A 367 14.56 7.39 -19.16
CA LEU A 367 15.23 6.30 -19.90
C LEU A 367 16.51 5.82 -19.19
N LYS A 368 17.30 6.73 -18.60
CA LYS A 368 18.47 6.40 -17.78
C LYS A 368 18.08 5.65 -16.51
N ALA A 369 17.07 6.13 -15.79
CA ALA A 369 16.59 5.47 -14.57
C ALA A 369 16.04 4.05 -14.83
N MET A 370 15.45 3.81 -16.00
CA MET A 370 15.00 2.48 -16.45
C MET A 370 16.13 1.57 -16.96
N SER A 371 17.37 2.08 -17.07
CA SER A 371 18.47 1.42 -17.78
C SER A 371 18.12 1.06 -19.23
N LEU A 372 17.28 1.89 -19.87
CA LEU A 372 16.82 1.72 -21.26
C LEU A 372 17.44 2.79 -22.16
N THR A 373 18.77 2.81 -22.22
CA THR A 373 19.55 3.84 -22.92
C THR A 373 20.00 3.44 -24.33
N THR A 374 20.00 2.14 -24.64
CA THR A 374 20.42 1.59 -25.94
C THR A 374 19.58 0.37 -26.34
N GLY A 375 19.68 -0.05 -27.60
CA GLY A 375 19.10 -1.34 -28.05
C GLY A 375 17.58 -1.33 -28.18
N HIS A 376 16.95 -0.15 -28.33
CA HIS A 376 15.49 -0.02 -28.33
C HIS A 376 14.82 -0.84 -29.45
N ALA A 377 13.82 -1.64 -29.09
CA ALA A 377 12.96 -2.35 -30.04
C ALA A 377 12.24 -1.39 -30.99
N ARG A 378 11.69 -1.92 -32.09
CA ARG A 378 10.74 -1.17 -32.93
C ARG A 378 9.49 -0.77 -32.15
N LEU A 379 8.98 -1.69 -31.34
CA LEU A 379 7.85 -1.43 -30.45
C LEU A 379 8.29 -1.52 -28.99
N VAL A 380 8.13 -0.44 -28.24
CA VAL A 380 8.40 -0.37 -26.80
C VAL A 380 7.10 -0.11 -26.05
N LEU A 381 6.68 -1.05 -25.20
CA LEU A 381 5.49 -0.91 -24.37
C LEU A 381 5.87 -0.33 -23.00
N LEU A 382 5.10 0.64 -22.54
CA LEU A 382 5.16 1.20 -21.19
C LEU A 382 3.90 0.77 -20.45
N LEU A 383 4.02 -0.26 -19.61
CA LEU A 383 2.90 -0.96 -19.00
C LEU A 383 2.83 -0.65 -17.51
N GLY A 384 2.02 0.36 -17.19
CA GLY A 384 1.53 0.53 -15.82
C GLY A 384 0.64 -0.64 -15.43
N HIS A 385 0.30 -0.78 -14.15
CA HIS A 385 -0.70 -1.75 -13.73
C HIS A 385 -1.83 -1.10 -12.95
N GLY A 386 -2.95 -1.81 -12.92
CA GLY A 386 -4.13 -1.53 -12.13
C GLY A 386 -4.79 -2.86 -11.81
N ALA A 387 -5.93 -2.82 -11.14
CA ALA A 387 -6.69 -4.01 -10.82
C ALA A 387 -8.16 -3.69 -10.93
N ARG A 388 -8.94 -4.58 -11.54
CA ARG A 388 -10.40 -4.45 -11.51
C ARG A 388 -10.95 -5.28 -10.36
N VAL A 389 -11.70 -4.63 -9.47
CA VAL A 389 -12.41 -5.29 -8.36
C VAL A 389 -13.78 -4.63 -8.19
N THR A 390 -14.81 -5.42 -7.87
CA THR A 390 -16.15 -4.93 -7.54
C THR A 390 -16.38 -5.04 -6.04
N ASN A 391 -17.02 -4.02 -5.44
CA ASN A 391 -17.43 -4.03 -4.03
C ASN A 391 -16.27 -4.34 -3.05
N ASN A 392 -15.11 -3.72 -3.26
CA ASN A 392 -13.93 -3.98 -2.44
C ASN A 392 -13.41 -2.68 -1.80
N PRO A 393 -13.64 -2.46 -0.49
CA PRO A 393 -13.13 -1.29 0.23
C PRO A 393 -11.62 -1.11 0.21
N HIS A 394 -10.88 -2.17 -0.15
CA HIS A 394 -9.42 -2.19 -0.23
C HIS A 394 -8.91 -2.11 -1.68
N GLU A 395 -9.71 -1.61 -2.63
CA GLU A 395 -9.35 -1.50 -4.06
C GLU A 395 -7.96 -0.87 -4.29
N SER A 396 -7.64 0.22 -3.57
CA SER A 396 -6.33 0.89 -3.68
C SER A 396 -5.13 -0.01 -3.33
N ALA A 397 -5.32 -1.04 -2.50
CA ALA A 397 -4.28 -2.02 -2.17
C ALA A 397 -4.00 -3.02 -3.31
N TYR A 398 -4.91 -3.13 -4.30
CA TYR A 398 -4.69 -3.91 -5.52
C TYR A 398 -4.05 -3.08 -6.63
N HIS A 399 -4.14 -1.76 -6.57
CA HIS A 399 -3.49 -0.83 -7.49
C HIS A 399 -1.98 -0.68 -7.19
N CYS A 400 -1.33 0.28 -7.84
CA CYS A 400 0.11 0.45 -7.74
C CYS A 400 0.51 1.22 -6.48
N GLY A 401 1.25 0.56 -5.58
CA GLY A 401 1.83 1.23 -4.41
C GLY A 401 2.79 2.37 -4.77
N ALA A 402 3.51 2.24 -5.89
CA ALA A 402 4.40 3.30 -6.39
C ALA A 402 3.64 4.46 -7.06
N CYS A 403 2.34 4.32 -7.32
CA CYS A 403 1.46 5.40 -7.78
C CYS A 403 0.52 5.89 -6.66
N GLY A 404 0.81 5.59 -5.39
CA GLY A 404 -0.02 6.03 -4.26
C GLY A 404 -1.38 5.31 -4.18
N GLY A 405 -1.47 4.08 -4.69
CA GLY A 405 -2.74 3.33 -4.74
C GLY A 405 -3.61 3.70 -5.94
N GLN A 406 -3.05 4.36 -6.96
CA GLN A 406 -3.69 4.65 -8.25
C GLN A 406 -3.24 3.67 -9.34
N THR A 407 -3.94 3.66 -10.47
CA THR A 407 -3.49 2.95 -11.68
C THR A 407 -2.25 3.63 -12.29
N GLY A 408 -1.39 2.85 -12.94
CA GLY A 408 -0.20 3.36 -13.62
C GLY A 408 -0.44 3.94 -15.02
N GLU A 409 -1.70 3.99 -15.49
CA GLU A 409 -2.01 4.36 -16.88
C GLU A 409 -1.68 5.83 -17.19
N VAL A 410 -1.89 6.75 -16.25
CA VAL A 410 -1.66 8.18 -16.46
C VAL A 410 -0.19 8.44 -16.77
N SER A 411 0.71 7.92 -15.94
CA SER A 411 2.16 8.06 -16.13
C SER A 411 2.63 7.37 -17.41
N ALA A 412 2.13 6.17 -17.70
CA ALA A 412 2.48 5.43 -18.92
C ALA A 412 2.10 6.22 -20.19
N ARG A 413 0.89 6.77 -20.23
CA ARG A 413 0.35 7.55 -21.37
C ARG A 413 1.13 8.84 -21.57
N LEU A 414 1.42 9.58 -20.49
CA LEU A 414 2.22 10.80 -20.55
C LEU A 414 3.65 10.53 -21.02
N LEU A 415 4.29 9.46 -20.51
CA LEU A 415 5.65 9.11 -20.94
C LEU A 415 5.70 8.65 -22.40
N ALA A 416 4.74 7.85 -22.86
CA ALA A 416 4.66 7.44 -24.27
C ALA A 416 4.50 8.65 -25.19
N ALA A 417 3.63 9.61 -24.81
CA ALA A 417 3.47 10.85 -25.56
C ALA A 417 4.77 11.67 -25.58
N LEU A 418 5.45 11.80 -24.43
CA LEU A 418 6.72 12.50 -24.32
C LEU A 418 7.82 11.88 -25.18
N LEU A 419 8.02 10.56 -25.14
CA LEU A 419 9.10 9.89 -25.88
C LEU A 419 8.85 9.79 -27.40
N ASN A 420 7.61 9.97 -27.84
CA ASN A 420 7.26 10.06 -29.26
C ASN A 420 7.21 11.50 -29.78
N ASP A 421 7.29 12.51 -28.91
CA ASP A 421 7.25 13.92 -29.31
C ASP A 421 8.52 14.30 -30.10
N PRO A 422 8.40 14.94 -31.28
CA PRO A 422 9.54 15.27 -32.13
C PRO A 422 10.59 16.17 -31.47
N GLU A 423 10.18 17.13 -30.64
CA GLU A 423 11.10 18.03 -29.94
C GLU A 423 11.91 17.27 -28.88
N THR A 424 11.25 16.37 -28.16
CA THR A 424 11.90 15.45 -27.22
C THR A 424 12.96 14.63 -27.93
N ARG A 425 12.59 13.97 -29.04
CA ARG A 425 13.51 13.13 -29.81
C ARG A 425 14.69 13.90 -30.37
N ALA A 426 14.48 15.13 -30.83
CA ALA A 426 15.55 15.99 -31.34
C ALA A 426 16.58 16.36 -30.24
N GLY A 427 16.14 16.50 -28.98
CA GLY A 427 17.01 16.85 -27.85
C GLY A 427 17.73 15.67 -27.18
N LEU A 428 17.21 14.44 -27.28
CA LEU A 428 17.79 13.26 -26.62
C LEU A 428 19.27 12.98 -26.97
N PRO A 429 19.76 13.15 -28.23
CA PRO A 429 21.15 12.90 -28.57
C PRO A 429 22.14 13.76 -27.77
N ALA A 430 21.79 15.01 -27.48
CA ALA A 430 22.62 15.91 -26.67
C ALA A 430 22.75 15.43 -25.21
N LEU A 431 21.84 14.56 -24.76
CA LEU A 431 21.82 13.97 -23.43
C LEU A 431 22.37 12.53 -23.42
N GLY A 432 22.97 12.09 -24.53
CA GLY A 432 23.63 10.79 -24.67
C GLY A 432 22.69 9.63 -24.97
N ILE A 433 21.49 9.90 -25.52
CA ILE A 433 20.50 8.86 -25.87
C ILE A 433 20.13 9.00 -27.35
N THR A 434 20.22 7.90 -28.08
CA THR A 434 19.78 7.83 -29.47
C THR A 434 18.69 6.79 -29.59
N LEU A 435 17.52 7.22 -30.08
CA LEU A 435 16.41 6.35 -30.41
C LEU A 435 16.43 6.06 -31.91
N PRO A 436 16.27 4.80 -32.34
CA PRO A 436 16.02 4.49 -33.74
C PRO A 436 14.76 5.21 -34.27
N ASP A 437 14.80 5.64 -35.53
CA ASP A 437 13.67 6.34 -36.17
C ASP A 437 12.41 5.45 -36.25
N ASP A 438 12.61 4.13 -36.29
CA ASP A 438 11.56 3.12 -36.32
C ASP A 438 11.14 2.61 -34.93
N THR A 439 11.59 3.24 -33.85
CA THR A 439 11.09 2.94 -32.50
C THR A 439 9.84 3.75 -32.20
N VAL A 440 8.80 3.12 -31.65
CA VAL A 440 7.58 3.77 -31.15
C VAL A 440 7.27 3.29 -29.73
N PHE A 441 6.97 4.24 -28.84
CA PHE A 441 6.54 3.96 -27.47
C PHE A 441 5.01 3.87 -27.39
N VAL A 442 4.47 2.85 -26.72
CA VAL A 442 3.03 2.63 -26.58
C VAL A 442 2.68 2.40 -25.13
N ALA A 443 1.79 3.23 -24.60
CA ALA A 443 1.29 3.07 -23.25
C ALA A 443 0.29 1.92 -23.15
N GLY A 444 0.30 1.22 -22.02
CA GLY A 444 -0.72 0.27 -21.68
C GLY A 444 -0.93 0.10 -20.18
N LEU A 445 -1.99 -0.63 -19.85
CA LEU A 445 -2.37 -0.97 -18.49
C LEU A 445 -2.54 -2.49 -18.38
N HIS A 446 -1.75 -3.10 -17.51
CA HIS A 446 -1.92 -4.49 -17.08
C HIS A 446 -2.93 -4.54 -15.93
N ASP A 447 -4.11 -5.12 -16.16
CA ASP A 447 -5.09 -5.43 -15.12
C ASP A 447 -4.69 -6.72 -14.41
N THR A 448 -4.14 -6.60 -13.20
CA THR A 448 -3.57 -7.73 -12.45
C THR A 448 -4.61 -8.75 -11.99
N THR A 449 -5.88 -8.36 -11.85
CA THR A 449 -6.94 -9.29 -11.50
C THR A 449 -7.20 -10.25 -12.67
N THR A 450 -7.25 -9.72 -13.90
CA THR A 450 -7.68 -10.45 -15.09
C THR A 450 -6.54 -10.89 -16.02
N ASP A 451 -5.34 -10.36 -15.83
CA ASP A 451 -4.18 -10.35 -16.76
C ASP A 451 -4.49 -9.74 -18.14
N ALA A 452 -5.58 -9.00 -18.30
CA ALA A 452 -5.83 -8.28 -19.54
C ALA A 452 -4.87 -7.09 -19.66
N VAL A 453 -4.31 -6.87 -20.85
CA VAL A 453 -3.50 -5.69 -21.15
C VAL A 453 -4.24 -4.80 -22.14
N THR A 454 -4.55 -3.57 -21.71
CA THR A 454 -5.12 -2.54 -22.56
C THR A 454 -3.99 -1.69 -23.13
N LEU A 455 -3.87 -1.64 -24.47
CA LEU A 455 -2.94 -0.73 -25.15
C LEU A 455 -3.67 0.53 -25.62
N TYR A 456 -3.22 1.70 -25.17
CA TYR A 456 -3.79 3.01 -25.52
C TYR A 456 -3.26 3.48 -26.88
N ARG A 457 -4.17 4.04 -27.70
CA ARG A 457 -3.86 4.56 -29.04
C ARG A 457 -4.04 6.08 -29.06
N ASP A 458 -3.35 6.77 -28.15
CA ASP A 458 -3.50 8.21 -27.96
C ASP A 458 -2.87 9.05 -29.08
N ALA A 459 -1.96 8.45 -29.87
CA ALA A 459 -1.29 9.09 -31.00
C ALA A 459 -1.22 8.17 -32.23
N PRO A 460 -1.10 8.72 -33.46
CA PRO A 460 -0.85 7.94 -34.67
C PRO A 460 0.48 7.19 -34.61
N MET A 461 0.51 5.95 -35.09
CA MET A 461 1.70 5.09 -35.12
C MET A 461 1.91 4.53 -36.54
N PRO A 462 2.33 5.36 -37.50
CA PRO A 462 2.51 4.93 -38.88
C PRO A 462 3.57 3.82 -38.96
N GLY A 463 3.31 2.80 -39.78
CA GLY A 463 4.26 1.69 -40.01
C GLY A 463 4.34 0.62 -38.91
N HIS A 464 3.49 0.69 -37.87
CA HIS A 464 3.53 -0.24 -36.71
C HIS A 464 2.26 -1.07 -36.54
N ALA A 465 1.40 -1.14 -37.55
CA ALA A 465 0.12 -1.85 -37.46
C ALA A 465 0.31 -3.36 -37.22
N GLU A 466 1.28 -3.97 -37.92
CA GLU A 466 1.64 -5.39 -37.76
C GLU A 466 2.30 -5.64 -36.41
N ASP A 467 3.27 -4.80 -36.01
CA ASP A 467 3.93 -4.86 -34.70
C ASP A 467 2.90 -4.85 -33.55
N LEU A 468 1.89 -3.97 -33.64
CA LEU A 468 0.81 -3.87 -32.66
C LEU A 468 -0.15 -5.07 -32.69
N ALA A 469 -0.42 -5.64 -33.86
CA ALA A 469 -1.26 -6.83 -33.99
C ALA A 469 -0.57 -8.04 -33.34
N THR A 470 0.72 -8.23 -33.63
CA THR A 470 1.56 -9.27 -33.04
C THR A 470 1.69 -9.10 -31.53
N ALA A 471 1.97 -7.89 -31.06
CA ALA A 471 2.03 -7.60 -29.62
C ALA A 471 0.70 -7.93 -28.91
N ARG A 472 -0.46 -7.63 -29.52
CA ARG A 472 -1.76 -7.98 -28.94
C ARG A 472 -1.99 -9.49 -28.84
N ASP A 473 -1.58 -10.27 -29.83
CA ASP A 473 -1.64 -11.73 -29.76
C ASP A 473 -0.74 -12.27 -28.63
N TRP A 474 0.52 -11.81 -28.57
CA TRP A 474 1.46 -12.19 -27.53
C TRP A 474 0.95 -11.84 -26.13
N LEU A 475 0.44 -10.62 -25.92
CA LEU A 475 -0.14 -10.21 -24.63
C LEU A 475 -1.35 -11.08 -24.26
N ALA A 476 -2.25 -11.38 -25.21
CA ALA A 476 -3.41 -12.23 -24.96
C ALA A 476 -3.04 -13.69 -24.63
N ARG A 477 -1.95 -14.20 -25.22
CA ARG A 477 -1.39 -15.54 -24.92
C ARG A 477 -0.71 -15.56 -23.56
N ALA A 478 0.12 -14.57 -23.26
CA ALA A 478 0.79 -14.43 -21.97
C ALA A 478 -0.24 -14.33 -20.83
N ALA A 479 -1.32 -13.58 -21.04
CA ALA A 479 -2.44 -13.49 -20.11
C ALA A 479 -3.06 -14.85 -19.78
N ARG A 480 -3.23 -15.74 -20.78
CA ARG A 480 -3.76 -17.10 -20.54
C ARG A 480 -2.80 -17.92 -19.69
N LEU A 481 -1.50 -17.87 -19.99
CA LEU A 481 -0.47 -18.58 -19.23
C LEU A 481 -0.39 -18.09 -17.78
N ALA A 482 -0.40 -16.78 -17.56
CA ALA A 482 -0.41 -16.19 -16.23
C ALA A 482 -1.62 -16.64 -15.39
N ARG A 483 -2.82 -16.67 -16.00
CA ARG A 483 -4.03 -17.17 -15.35
C ARG A 483 -3.97 -18.66 -15.00
N VAL A 484 -3.36 -19.50 -15.86
CA VAL A 484 -3.16 -20.93 -15.56
C VAL A 484 -2.32 -21.11 -14.30
N GLU A 485 -1.22 -20.36 -14.18
CA GLU A 485 -0.36 -20.42 -13.00
C GLU A 485 -1.07 -19.89 -11.74
N ARG A 486 -1.82 -18.79 -11.86
CA ARG A 486 -2.55 -18.20 -10.73
C ARG A 486 -3.71 -19.09 -10.28
N ALA A 487 -4.41 -19.76 -11.19
CA ALA A 487 -5.55 -20.63 -10.87
C ALA A 487 -5.16 -21.74 -9.89
N ALA A 488 -3.95 -22.30 -10.01
CA ALA A 488 -3.46 -23.34 -9.09
C ALA A 488 -3.33 -22.86 -7.63
N ARG A 489 -3.20 -21.54 -7.41
CA ARG A 489 -3.01 -20.93 -6.10
C ARG A 489 -4.27 -20.24 -5.56
N LEU A 490 -5.31 -20.06 -6.38
CA LEU A 490 -6.52 -19.33 -6.01
C LEU A 490 -7.69 -20.31 -5.76
N PRO A 491 -8.20 -20.45 -4.52
CA PRO A 491 -9.22 -21.43 -4.17
C PRO A 491 -10.48 -21.30 -5.04
N GLY A 492 -10.87 -22.43 -5.67
CA GLY A 492 -12.07 -22.49 -6.50
C GLY A 492 -11.96 -21.71 -7.82
N ALA A 493 -10.75 -21.41 -8.30
CA ALA A 493 -10.54 -20.74 -9.59
C ALA A 493 -10.06 -21.72 -10.67
N THR A 494 -10.41 -21.42 -11.92
CA THR A 494 -9.77 -21.96 -13.12
C THR A 494 -9.26 -20.77 -13.95
N ALA A 495 -8.40 -21.02 -14.94
CA ALA A 495 -7.86 -19.95 -15.77
C ALA A 495 -8.96 -19.14 -16.50
N GLU A 496 -10.08 -19.78 -16.80
CA GLU A 496 -11.24 -19.22 -17.50
C GLU A 496 -12.17 -18.43 -16.56
N THR A 497 -12.25 -18.81 -15.28
CA THR A 497 -13.16 -18.17 -14.32
C THR A 497 -12.55 -16.96 -13.62
N ILE A 498 -11.23 -16.82 -13.62
CA ILE A 498 -10.53 -15.69 -13.00
C ILE A 498 -11.06 -14.32 -13.47
N PRO A 499 -11.25 -14.03 -14.77
CA PRO A 499 -11.75 -12.72 -15.19
C PRO A 499 -13.12 -12.36 -14.63
N ALA A 500 -14.00 -13.35 -14.41
CA ALA A 500 -15.35 -13.12 -13.88
C ALA A 500 -15.32 -12.69 -12.41
N ARG A 501 -14.31 -13.13 -11.64
CA ARG A 501 -14.11 -12.74 -10.23
C ARG A 501 -13.91 -11.24 -10.05
N ALA A 502 -13.33 -10.56 -11.04
CA ALA A 502 -13.16 -9.11 -11.01
C ALA A 502 -14.50 -8.34 -11.01
N LEU A 503 -15.56 -8.96 -11.52
CA LEU A 503 -16.89 -8.37 -11.67
C LEU A 503 -17.86 -8.82 -10.57
N ASP A 504 -17.56 -9.91 -9.88
CA ASP A 504 -18.42 -10.47 -8.83
C ASP A 504 -18.35 -9.65 -7.53
N TRP A 505 -19.43 -8.96 -7.22
CA TRP A 505 -19.64 -8.19 -6.00
C TRP A 505 -19.63 -8.99 -4.69
N ALA A 506 -19.85 -10.31 -4.75
CA ALA A 506 -19.76 -11.22 -3.62
C ALA A 506 -18.35 -11.82 -3.44
N GLU A 507 -17.46 -11.62 -4.40
CA GLU A 507 -16.13 -12.20 -4.37
C GLU A 507 -15.23 -11.51 -3.33
N VAL A 508 -14.88 -12.27 -2.31
CA VAL A 508 -13.99 -11.81 -1.25
C VAL A 508 -12.51 -11.85 -1.66
N ARG A 509 -12.17 -12.68 -2.65
CA ARG A 509 -10.82 -12.93 -3.18
C ARG A 509 -10.80 -12.85 -4.72
N PRO A 510 -10.89 -11.63 -5.29
CA PRO A 510 -10.79 -11.46 -6.72
C PRO A 510 -9.39 -11.89 -7.23
N GLU A 511 -8.37 -11.59 -6.44
CA GLU A 511 -7.01 -12.09 -6.54
C GLU A 511 -6.33 -11.99 -5.15
N TRP A 512 -5.08 -12.44 -5.04
CA TRP A 512 -4.28 -12.39 -3.81
C TRP A 512 -3.60 -11.03 -3.54
N GLY A 513 -3.64 -10.10 -4.49
CA GLY A 513 -2.81 -8.89 -4.45
C GLY A 513 -1.34 -9.27 -4.39
N LEU A 514 -0.58 -8.67 -3.47
CA LEU A 514 0.86 -8.91 -3.29
C LEU A 514 1.17 -9.94 -2.18
N ALA A 515 0.22 -10.81 -1.82
CA ALA A 515 0.46 -11.89 -0.87
C ALA A 515 1.61 -12.80 -1.36
N GLY A 516 2.47 -13.25 -0.45
CA GLY A 516 3.66 -14.03 -0.76
C GLY A 516 4.90 -13.23 -1.21
N CYS A 517 4.82 -11.90 -1.39
CA CYS A 517 5.99 -11.08 -1.69
C CYS A 517 7.09 -11.26 -0.61
N ALA A 518 8.33 -11.50 -1.05
CA ALA A 518 9.44 -11.86 -0.18
C ALA A 518 10.81 -11.31 -0.63
N ALA A 519 10.91 -10.83 -1.88
CA ALA A 519 12.15 -10.27 -2.40
C ALA A 519 11.94 -8.97 -3.19
N PHE A 520 12.97 -8.13 -3.24
CA PHE A 520 13.13 -7.02 -4.16
C PHE A 520 14.49 -7.19 -4.84
N ILE A 521 14.54 -7.19 -6.17
CA ILE A 521 15.77 -7.38 -6.94
C ILE A 521 15.96 -6.18 -7.87
N ALA A 522 17.05 -5.43 -7.66
CA ALA A 522 17.52 -4.39 -8.57
C ALA A 522 18.84 -4.82 -9.22
N ALA A 523 18.77 -5.27 -10.46
CA ALA A 523 19.91 -5.79 -11.21
C ALA A 523 19.65 -5.68 -12.72
N PRO A 524 20.67 -5.89 -13.58
CA PRO A 524 20.44 -5.98 -15.01
C PRO A 524 19.41 -7.05 -15.33
N ARG A 525 18.55 -6.80 -16.32
CA ARG A 525 17.43 -7.71 -16.65
C ARG A 525 17.88 -9.16 -16.86
N ALA A 526 19.06 -9.34 -17.46
CA ALA A 526 19.69 -10.63 -17.71
C ALA A 526 19.82 -11.52 -16.46
N VAL A 527 19.97 -10.94 -15.27
CA VAL A 527 20.17 -11.68 -14.02
C VAL A 527 18.95 -12.52 -13.62
N THR A 528 17.76 -12.07 -13.98
CA THR A 528 16.49 -12.73 -13.62
C THR A 528 15.75 -13.28 -14.85
N ALA A 529 16.38 -13.26 -16.03
CA ALA A 529 15.74 -13.68 -17.27
C ALA A 529 15.47 -15.19 -17.25
N GLY A 530 14.26 -15.60 -17.64
CA GLY A 530 13.83 -17.00 -17.62
C GLY A 530 13.77 -17.67 -16.25
N THR A 531 13.98 -16.93 -15.15
CA THR A 531 13.97 -17.47 -13.79
C THR A 531 12.55 -17.47 -13.23
N ASP A 532 12.10 -18.60 -12.67
CA ASP A 532 10.82 -18.67 -11.96
C ASP A 532 10.97 -18.16 -10.51
N LEU A 533 10.55 -16.92 -10.26
CA LEU A 533 10.52 -16.30 -8.94
C LEU A 533 9.16 -16.41 -8.25
N GLN A 534 8.27 -17.26 -8.77
CA GLN A 534 6.97 -17.64 -8.23
C GLN A 534 5.98 -16.49 -7.98
N GLY A 535 6.16 -15.34 -8.61
CA GLY A 535 5.39 -14.12 -8.31
C GLY A 535 5.68 -13.56 -6.91
N ARG A 536 6.90 -13.75 -6.38
CA ARG A 536 7.29 -13.34 -5.02
C ARG A 536 8.35 -12.23 -4.98
N ALA A 537 8.82 -11.76 -6.13
CA ALA A 537 9.89 -10.78 -6.22
C ALA A 537 9.43 -9.50 -6.94
N PHE A 538 9.67 -8.34 -6.33
CA PHE A 538 9.63 -7.07 -7.04
C PHE A 538 10.88 -6.99 -7.93
N LEU A 539 10.70 -6.73 -9.22
CA LEU A 539 11.79 -6.77 -10.19
C LEU A 539 12.03 -5.39 -10.79
N HIS A 540 13.18 -4.78 -10.48
CA HIS A 540 13.61 -3.50 -11.03
C HIS A 540 14.83 -3.71 -11.93
N SER A 541 14.74 -3.32 -13.20
CA SER A 541 15.88 -3.32 -14.11
C SER A 541 16.85 -2.21 -13.70
N TYR A 542 18.12 -2.53 -13.49
CA TYR A 542 19.13 -1.57 -13.06
C TYR A 542 20.54 -1.98 -13.52
N ASP A 543 21.17 -1.14 -14.34
CA ASP A 543 22.59 -1.26 -14.70
C ASP A 543 23.42 -0.21 -13.95
N TRP A 544 24.12 -0.64 -12.91
CA TRP A 544 24.96 0.24 -12.09
C TRP A 544 26.17 0.78 -12.83
N GLN A 545 26.63 0.12 -13.89
CA GLN A 545 27.81 0.56 -14.65
C GLN A 545 27.49 1.81 -15.48
N ALA A 546 26.24 1.94 -15.92
CA ALA A 546 25.71 3.11 -16.62
C ALA A 546 25.28 4.24 -15.66
N ASP A 547 25.16 3.97 -14.36
CA ASP A 547 24.72 4.92 -13.34
C ASP A 547 25.90 5.71 -12.75
N HIS A 548 26.46 6.60 -13.56
CA HIS A 548 27.55 7.47 -13.13
C HIS A 548 27.15 8.32 -11.91
N GLY A 549 27.85 8.12 -10.79
CA GLY A 549 27.56 8.83 -9.53
C GLY A 549 26.47 8.19 -8.66
N PHE A 550 25.89 7.07 -9.08
CA PHE A 550 24.93 6.27 -8.31
C PHE A 550 23.62 7.00 -7.93
N GLY A 551 23.20 7.97 -8.74
CA GLY A 551 21.95 8.71 -8.51
C GLY A 551 20.72 7.83 -8.69
N THR A 552 20.76 6.89 -9.65
CA THR A 552 19.66 5.92 -9.83
C THR A 552 19.64 4.90 -8.69
N LEU A 553 20.80 4.43 -8.21
CA LEU A 553 20.89 3.57 -7.02
C LEU A 553 20.30 4.25 -5.78
N GLU A 554 20.63 5.52 -5.57
CA GLU A 554 20.09 6.30 -4.46
C GLU A 554 18.56 6.41 -4.57
N LEU A 555 18.03 6.71 -5.76
CA LEU A 555 16.60 6.72 -6.00
C LEU A 555 15.97 5.35 -5.68
N ILE A 556 16.57 4.25 -6.15
CA ILE A 556 16.10 2.86 -5.90
C ILE A 556 16.01 2.57 -4.40
N LEU A 557 17.06 2.89 -3.64
CA LEU A 557 17.13 2.65 -2.18
C LEU A 557 16.16 3.52 -1.38
N THR A 558 15.94 4.76 -1.80
CA THR A 558 15.15 5.75 -1.05
C THR A 558 13.68 5.78 -1.43
N ALA A 559 13.27 5.26 -2.60
CA ALA A 559 11.88 5.22 -3.02
C ALA A 559 11.36 3.80 -3.32
N PRO A 560 11.70 3.10 -4.42
CA PRO A 560 11.20 1.75 -4.70
C PRO A 560 11.39 0.72 -3.58
N VAL A 561 12.57 0.69 -2.92
CA VAL A 561 12.82 -0.22 -1.79
C VAL A 561 11.93 0.13 -0.60
N VAL A 562 11.76 1.42 -0.29
CA VAL A 562 10.88 1.88 0.79
C VAL A 562 9.43 1.50 0.51
N VAL A 563 8.93 1.74 -0.71
CA VAL A 563 7.56 1.34 -1.12
C VAL A 563 7.37 -0.17 -1.03
N ALA A 564 8.31 -0.97 -1.53
CA ALA A 564 8.26 -2.43 -1.43
C ALA A 564 8.25 -2.90 0.02
N SER A 565 9.00 -2.23 0.90
CA SER A 565 9.01 -2.51 2.34
C SER A 565 7.66 -2.26 2.99
N TRP A 566 6.98 -1.16 2.65
CA TRP A 566 5.67 -0.84 3.21
C TRP A 566 4.61 -1.86 2.79
N ILE A 567 4.62 -2.26 1.52
CA ILE A 567 3.75 -3.32 1.03
C ILE A 567 4.03 -4.62 1.80
N SER A 568 5.29 -5.06 1.83
CA SER A 568 5.68 -6.30 2.52
C SER A 568 5.29 -6.28 4.01
N LEU A 569 5.52 -5.17 4.71
CA LEU A 569 5.19 -5.01 6.13
C LEU A 569 3.69 -4.95 6.38
N GLN A 570 2.89 -4.41 5.46
CA GLN A 570 1.43 -4.44 5.57
C GLN A 570 0.88 -5.87 5.53
N TYR A 571 1.39 -6.70 4.61
CA TYR A 571 1.04 -8.12 4.54
C TYR A 571 1.60 -8.90 5.74
N TYR A 572 2.85 -8.63 6.14
CA TYR A 572 3.49 -9.25 7.31
C TYR A 572 2.66 -8.99 8.57
N GLY A 573 2.36 -7.73 8.88
CA GLY A 573 1.58 -7.33 10.05
C GLY A 573 0.17 -7.94 10.04
N SER A 574 -0.49 -7.95 8.89
CA SER A 574 -1.80 -8.56 8.71
C SER A 574 -1.80 -10.08 8.92
N ALA A 575 -0.66 -10.75 8.74
CA ALA A 575 -0.50 -12.18 8.96
C ALA A 575 -0.09 -12.51 10.41
N VAL A 576 0.91 -11.82 10.98
CA VAL A 576 1.47 -12.17 12.31
C VAL A 576 0.68 -11.58 13.48
N ALA A 577 0.03 -10.44 13.28
CA ALA A 577 -0.76 -9.77 14.32
C ALA A 577 -2.07 -9.18 13.73
N PRO A 578 -2.95 -10.03 13.17
CA PRO A 578 -4.16 -9.60 12.46
C PRO A 578 -5.10 -8.73 13.30
N THR A 579 -5.12 -8.91 14.62
CA THR A 579 -5.94 -8.08 15.51
C THR A 579 -5.48 -6.62 15.55
N ALA A 580 -4.16 -6.38 15.49
CA ALA A 580 -3.54 -5.05 15.60
C ALA A 580 -3.34 -4.38 14.24
N PHE A 581 -2.95 -5.15 13.22
CA PHE A 581 -2.56 -4.62 11.91
C PHE A 581 -3.42 -5.14 10.75
N GLY A 582 -4.39 -6.01 11.01
CA GLY A 582 -5.27 -6.57 9.99
C GLY A 582 -6.59 -5.81 9.82
N GLY A 583 -7.19 -5.97 8.64
CA GLY A 583 -8.50 -5.45 8.26
C GLY A 583 -9.67 -6.19 8.90
N GLY A 584 -9.43 -7.38 9.48
CA GLY A 584 -10.48 -8.25 10.01
C GLY A 584 -11.11 -9.12 8.92
N ASN A 585 -12.39 -9.46 9.09
CA ASN A 585 -13.14 -10.33 8.18
C ASN A 585 -13.92 -9.51 7.15
N LYS A 586 -13.52 -9.60 5.87
CA LYS A 586 -14.10 -8.87 4.74
C LYS A 586 -15.63 -8.99 4.62
N LEU A 587 -16.20 -10.12 5.04
CA LEU A 587 -17.65 -10.40 4.93
C LEU A 587 -18.52 -9.43 5.75
N ILE A 588 -17.97 -8.80 6.77
CA ILE A 588 -18.71 -7.92 7.69
C ILE A 588 -18.11 -6.51 7.74
N HIS A 589 -17.36 -6.12 6.70
CA HIS A 589 -16.78 -4.78 6.61
C HIS A 589 -17.85 -3.73 6.32
N ASN A 590 -17.80 -2.63 7.05
CA ASN A 590 -18.46 -1.39 6.69
C ASN A 590 -17.38 -0.32 6.47
N VAL A 591 -17.43 0.35 5.32
CA VAL A 591 -16.50 1.45 5.01
C VAL A 591 -16.78 2.59 5.97
N THR A 592 -15.73 3.19 6.53
CA THR A 592 -15.84 4.30 7.47
C THR A 592 -14.94 5.45 7.05
N GLY A 593 -15.54 6.63 6.86
CA GLY A 593 -14.84 7.89 6.65
C GLY A 593 -14.02 8.01 5.36
N GLY A 594 -14.08 7.01 4.47
CA GLY A 594 -13.20 6.91 3.30
C GLY A 594 -11.73 6.61 3.64
N ILE A 595 -11.45 6.20 4.87
CA ILE A 595 -10.07 5.99 5.38
C ILE A 595 -9.80 4.55 5.84
N GLY A 596 -10.84 3.73 6.03
CA GLY A 596 -10.70 2.34 6.42
C GLY A 596 -12.05 1.65 6.60
N VAL A 597 -12.05 0.53 7.34
CA VAL A 597 -13.25 -0.28 7.60
C VAL A 597 -13.45 -0.54 9.09
N VAL A 598 -14.69 -0.79 9.49
CA VAL A 598 -15.05 -1.40 10.78
C VAL A 598 -15.70 -2.76 10.54
N GLN A 599 -15.74 -3.60 11.57
CA GLN A 599 -16.47 -4.88 11.52
C GLN A 599 -17.82 -4.74 12.20
N GLY A 600 -18.90 -5.01 11.47
CA GLY A 600 -20.26 -4.83 11.99
C GLY A 600 -20.59 -3.35 12.22
N ASN A 601 -21.24 -3.03 13.34
CA ASN A 601 -21.93 -1.74 13.52
C ASN A 601 -21.04 -0.58 14.03
N GLY A 602 -19.72 -0.75 14.10
CA GLY A 602 -18.80 0.31 14.53
C GLY A 602 -17.64 -0.19 15.40
N GLY A 603 -16.99 0.74 16.11
CA GLY A 603 -15.92 0.46 17.04
C GLY A 603 -14.53 0.83 16.51
N ILE A 604 -13.60 -0.11 16.59
CA ILE A 604 -12.20 0.10 16.22
C ILE A 604 -12.06 0.12 14.69
N LEU A 605 -11.47 1.20 14.15
CA LEU A 605 -11.09 1.26 12.73
C LEU A 605 -10.00 0.22 12.44
N ARG A 606 -10.12 -0.47 11.32
CA ARG A 606 -9.16 -1.46 10.84
C ARG A 606 -8.59 -1.03 9.49
N PRO A 607 -7.37 -0.47 9.43
CA PRO A 607 -6.77 0.03 8.20
C PRO A 607 -5.96 -1.03 7.43
N GLY A 608 -5.78 -2.21 8.02
CA GLY A 608 -5.00 -3.32 7.46
C GLY A 608 -5.69 -4.10 6.35
N LEU A 609 -5.03 -5.18 5.90
CA LEU A 609 -5.60 -6.08 4.89
C LEU A 609 -6.53 -7.12 5.54
N PRO A 610 -7.67 -7.47 4.91
CA PRO A 610 -8.58 -8.46 5.45
C PRO A 610 -7.92 -9.85 5.51
N TRP A 611 -8.41 -10.69 6.43
CA TRP A 611 -7.93 -12.07 6.59
C TRP A 611 -8.01 -12.87 5.29
N GLN A 612 -9.05 -12.63 4.49
CA GLN A 612 -9.23 -13.26 3.18
C GLN A 612 -8.12 -12.95 2.17
N THR A 613 -7.33 -11.89 2.36
CA THR A 613 -6.22 -11.53 1.48
C THR A 613 -4.91 -12.23 1.88
N VAL A 614 -4.79 -12.70 3.12
CA VAL A 614 -3.55 -13.34 3.62
C VAL A 614 -3.70 -14.83 3.93
N HIS A 615 -4.94 -15.34 3.98
CA HIS A 615 -5.25 -16.71 4.41
C HIS A 615 -6.34 -17.36 3.54
N ASP A 616 -6.15 -18.62 3.16
CA ASP A 616 -7.08 -19.37 2.30
C ASP A 616 -8.22 -20.07 3.05
N GLY A 617 -8.07 -20.24 4.36
CA GLY A 617 -9.02 -20.94 5.24
C GLY A 617 -8.36 -22.10 6.00
N ALA A 618 -7.24 -22.61 5.50
CA ALA A 618 -6.43 -23.65 6.13
C ALA A 618 -5.02 -23.15 6.50
N GLN A 619 -4.40 -22.32 5.67
CA GLN A 619 -3.04 -21.84 5.83
C GLN A 619 -2.87 -20.38 5.36
N LEU A 620 -1.78 -19.77 5.82
CA LEU A 620 -1.34 -18.48 5.31
C LEU A 620 -0.86 -18.62 3.86
N VAL A 621 -1.38 -17.76 2.99
CA VAL A 621 -0.90 -17.58 1.62
C VAL A 621 0.26 -16.58 1.59
N HIS A 622 0.23 -15.58 2.47
CA HIS A 622 1.39 -14.74 2.73
C HIS A 622 2.25 -15.38 3.83
N GLU A 623 3.36 -16.01 3.43
CA GLU A 623 4.43 -16.37 4.35
C GLU A 623 5.04 -15.08 4.93
N PRO A 624 4.98 -14.85 6.26
CA PRO A 624 5.45 -13.60 6.87
C PRO A 624 6.98 -13.60 6.97
N LEU A 625 7.65 -13.37 5.84
CA LEU A 625 9.10 -13.21 5.74
C LEU A 625 9.43 -11.72 5.65
N ARG A 626 10.47 -11.28 6.35
CA ARG A 626 11.01 -9.92 6.15
C ARG A 626 11.69 -9.84 4.78
N LEU A 627 11.39 -8.77 4.05
CA LEU A 627 11.76 -8.61 2.65
C LEU A 627 13.29 -8.72 2.46
N SER A 628 13.71 -9.53 1.50
CA SER A 628 15.11 -9.61 1.06
C SER A 628 15.34 -8.68 -0.12
N VAL A 629 16.20 -7.68 0.05
CA VAL A 629 16.57 -6.69 -0.97
C VAL A 629 17.93 -7.11 -1.55
N LEU A 630 17.97 -7.40 -2.85
CA LEU A 630 19.16 -7.84 -3.57
C LEU A 630 19.47 -6.80 -4.64
N ILE A 631 20.66 -6.20 -4.57
CA ILE A 631 21.06 -5.12 -5.48
C ILE A 631 22.42 -5.44 -6.10
N GLU A 632 22.51 -5.37 -7.42
CA GLU A 632 23.79 -5.42 -8.13
C GLU A 632 24.38 -4.00 -8.20
N ALA A 633 25.25 -3.70 -7.24
CA ALA A 633 25.99 -2.45 -7.15
C ALA A 633 27.20 -2.61 -6.22
N PRO A 634 28.23 -1.74 -6.32
CA PRO A 634 29.35 -1.75 -5.39
C PRO A 634 28.90 -1.52 -3.94
N GLN A 635 29.37 -2.36 -3.01
CA GLN A 635 29.11 -2.23 -1.58
C GLN A 635 29.44 -0.83 -1.03
N PRO A 636 30.58 -0.18 -1.40
CA PRO A 636 30.87 1.18 -0.94
C PRO A 636 29.82 2.22 -1.37
N ALA A 637 29.22 2.08 -2.55
CA ALA A 637 28.20 2.99 -3.04
C ALA A 637 26.90 2.84 -2.22
N MET A 638 26.45 1.61 -2.00
CA MET A 638 25.29 1.33 -1.14
C MET A 638 25.53 1.83 0.30
N THR A 639 26.72 1.58 0.86
CA THR A 639 27.09 2.08 2.20
C THR A 639 27.05 3.60 2.27
N ALA A 640 27.60 4.32 1.29
CA ALA A 640 27.60 5.77 1.26
C ALA A 640 26.17 6.34 1.19
N ILE A 641 25.28 5.72 0.42
CA ILE A 641 23.87 6.11 0.34
C ILE A 641 23.17 5.87 1.68
N LEU A 642 23.34 4.70 2.30
CA LEU A 642 22.73 4.41 3.60
C LEU A 642 23.21 5.36 4.71
N ASP A 643 24.47 5.79 4.66
CA ASP A 643 25.00 6.79 5.60
C ASP A 643 24.32 8.16 5.45
N ARG A 644 24.02 8.58 4.21
CA ARG A 644 23.26 9.81 3.94
C ARG A 644 21.78 9.72 4.34
N HIS A 645 21.21 8.52 4.38
CA HIS A 645 19.77 8.28 4.60
C HIS A 645 19.52 7.44 5.86
N PRO A 646 19.65 8.01 7.07
CA PRO A 646 19.57 7.27 8.33
C PRO A 646 18.23 6.56 8.55
N GLN A 647 17.13 7.12 8.03
CA GLN A 647 15.80 6.48 8.12
C GLN A 647 15.71 5.21 7.25
N VAL A 648 16.34 5.21 6.06
CA VAL A 648 16.41 4.02 5.20
C VAL A 648 17.36 3.00 5.82
N ARG A 649 18.51 3.45 6.33
CA ARG A 649 19.47 2.60 7.07
C ARG A 649 18.81 1.91 8.25
N ALA A 650 17.95 2.59 9.00
CA ALA A 650 17.25 2.02 10.16
C ALA A 650 16.37 0.80 9.80
N LEU A 651 15.87 0.69 8.56
CA LEU A 651 15.14 -0.49 8.10
C LEU A 651 16.03 -1.74 8.07
N PHE A 652 17.31 -1.57 7.71
CA PHE A 652 18.28 -2.67 7.68
C PHE A 652 18.97 -2.89 9.03
N ASP A 653 19.35 -1.83 9.73
CA ASP A 653 20.02 -1.91 11.04
C ASP A 653 19.12 -2.54 12.11
N ASN A 654 17.81 -2.26 12.08
CA ASN A 654 16.84 -2.88 12.99
C ASN A 654 16.30 -4.22 12.47
N GLY A 655 16.79 -4.69 11.31
CA GLY A 655 16.40 -5.96 10.72
C GLY A 655 14.93 -6.02 10.33
N TRP A 656 14.31 -4.93 9.88
CA TRP A 656 13.00 -4.97 9.21
C TRP A 656 13.13 -5.46 7.76
N LEU A 657 14.31 -5.29 7.15
CA LEU A 657 14.67 -5.77 5.82
C LEU A 657 16.05 -6.44 5.86
N HIS A 658 16.30 -7.34 4.92
CA HIS A 658 17.64 -7.89 4.65
C HIS A 658 18.21 -7.23 3.39
N LEU A 659 19.50 -6.87 3.38
CA LEU A 659 20.18 -6.32 2.19
C LEU A 659 21.33 -7.23 1.75
N PHE A 660 21.39 -7.50 0.44
CA PHE A 660 22.40 -8.30 -0.21
C PHE A 660 23.00 -7.57 -1.40
N ALA A 661 24.32 -7.66 -1.54
CA ALA A 661 25.04 -7.24 -2.73
C ALA A 661 25.12 -8.42 -3.71
N LEU A 662 24.75 -8.16 -4.96
CA LEU A 662 24.98 -9.07 -6.07
C LEU A 662 26.28 -8.71 -6.80
N GLU A 663 26.98 -9.74 -7.29
CA GLU A 663 28.14 -9.62 -8.17
C GLU A 663 28.01 -10.65 -9.29
N GLY A 664 27.94 -10.19 -10.55
CA GLY A 664 27.71 -11.07 -11.70
C GLY A 664 26.39 -11.82 -11.59
N GLY A 665 25.36 -11.13 -11.07
CA GLY A 665 24.05 -11.71 -10.80
C GLY A 665 23.98 -12.74 -9.66
N ARG A 666 25.03 -12.91 -8.85
CA ARG A 666 25.08 -13.87 -7.72
C ARG A 666 25.21 -13.17 -6.39
N ILE A 667 24.63 -13.72 -5.32
CA ILE A 667 24.77 -13.15 -3.97
C ILE A 667 26.23 -13.26 -3.51
N ALA A 668 26.88 -12.11 -3.30
CA ALA A 668 28.27 -12.02 -2.90
C ALA A 668 28.43 -11.70 -1.40
N ALA A 669 27.61 -10.77 -0.89
CA ALA A 669 27.69 -10.32 0.50
C ALA A 669 26.32 -9.97 1.07
N ARG A 670 26.22 -10.07 2.40
CA ARG A 670 25.08 -9.65 3.21
C ARG A 670 25.48 -8.44 4.04
N TYR A 671 24.60 -7.44 4.08
CA TYR A 671 24.70 -6.30 4.97
C TYR A 671 24.52 -6.71 6.45
N ARG A 672 25.28 -6.09 7.34
CA ARG A 672 25.17 -6.22 8.80
C ARG A 672 24.99 -4.83 9.42
N PRO A 673 24.24 -4.73 10.54
CA PRO A 673 24.01 -3.46 11.20
C PRO A 673 25.31 -2.70 11.45
N GLY A 674 25.28 -1.38 11.26
CA GLY A 674 26.48 -0.55 11.38
C GLY A 674 27.31 -0.45 10.10
N LEU A 675 26.67 -0.45 8.92
CA LEU A 675 27.31 -0.21 7.63
C LEU A 675 28.40 -1.22 7.24
N SER A 676 28.31 -2.46 7.74
CA SER A 676 29.30 -3.51 7.49
C SER A 676 28.78 -4.58 6.56
N TRP A 677 29.68 -5.25 5.84
CA TRP A 677 29.34 -6.31 4.89
C TRP A 677 30.05 -7.59 5.29
N GLN A 678 29.32 -8.71 5.25
CA GLN A 678 29.85 -10.04 5.48
C GLN A 678 29.71 -10.84 4.19
N ALA A 679 30.80 -11.45 3.72
CA ALA A 679 30.73 -12.44 2.64
C ALA A 679 29.75 -13.55 3.04
N ASP A 680 28.86 -13.97 2.13
CA ASP A 680 27.88 -15.03 2.40
C ASP A 680 28.23 -16.31 1.59
N PRO A 681 29.31 -17.03 1.95
CA PRO A 681 29.77 -18.20 1.20
C PRO A 681 28.76 -19.37 1.24
N GLY A 682 27.82 -19.37 2.19
CA GLY A 682 26.76 -20.36 2.31
C GLY A 682 25.67 -20.23 1.24
N LEU A 683 25.52 -19.06 0.62
CA LEU A 683 24.65 -18.82 -0.53
C LEU A 683 25.38 -19.05 -1.86
N ALA A 684 26.69 -18.78 -1.91
CA ALA A 684 27.52 -19.01 -3.09
C ALA A 684 27.69 -20.50 -3.45
N ARG A 685 27.72 -21.40 -2.44
CA ARG A 685 27.93 -22.85 -2.62
C ARG A 685 26.68 -23.67 -3.01
N ALA A 686 25.47 -23.12 -2.92
CA ALA A 686 24.26 -23.85 -3.31
C ALA A 686 24.07 -23.97 -4.84
N ALA A 687 24.95 -23.32 -5.62
CA ALA A 687 24.97 -23.31 -7.07
C ALA A 687 26.12 -24.17 -7.68
N SER A 688 26.75 -25.05 -6.89
CA SER A 688 27.78 -26.00 -7.34
C SER A 688 27.31 -27.44 -7.26
#